data_AF-A0A3G9IXC1-F1
#
_entry.id   AF-A0A3G9IXC1-F1
#
_cell.length_a   1.000
_cell.length_b   1.000
_cell.length_c   1.000
_cell.angle_alpha   90.00
_cell.angle_beta   90.00
_cell.angle_gamma   90.00
#
_symmetry.space_group_name_H-M   'P 1'
#
loop_
_entity.id
_entity.type
_entity.pdbx_description
1 polymer ?
#
loop_
_entity_poly.entity_id
_entity_poly.type
_entity_poly.pdbx_seq_one_letter_code
_entity_poly.pdbx_strand_id
1 'polypeptide(L)'
;MKKLSSKVLTLFLMAALFVTTARTAFAEDFMIGFYYAPPSDYTNATQYDLISDANINEVFNVNAFDSTIDTVAKNITAMDLSSQRGLKYHVSDARVRNVDSATNAEIDAFVNDYKNHSALKGLYIRDEPSASRWEGYARAYNRYLYDKPDIVPYANLLGSYSNSDLETFPVVETAQTEVGNGTFVQSNQLLRQSFKTSATTSYIQSIELKIDYNTWSPAENLTLTLWNADKTVWLAKRTLNATNNGYYPSFELMANVSPNTTYQWELTHDGGGNNTVGWVVGSTADVYPDGIAYVNNSGQSWDFYFRVFSGYTKAKTTLIEQNQGYTVDTSVTSGRPLGQSFKTTAFTTNIDSIELHLDSTSWSPGEALTLKLWDSPSKTTLIASNALQSTNNIDYPRFKLNANVSANTTYYWEITHNGGGDNLIGPVYYTNYDSYTDGNLYSNGTSAPNSDFYFRIYGKDRLKMPLLASQTLQGTGYNVTSTNSLGQTFKTPLNSTYINMIQLMVDSSSWGAGEALTLKLWDSSSKTTLIASSTLTATNNGDYPQFQLASNVSANTSYYWELTHNGGGNNSVGWVWNSNTNNYADGSAYQNGLVLNNDFVFRVYGSPAIKDKIVMNSTFGDGDFVSTSNAVGQTIKTPADLDRNLYSVELYVDPSTWTTGETMTLTVYDSVSKKEVFAKDSISDKSNNGWFPRFNMNGFLKPNTTYYLELTHNGGGNNSIYVVHSPLKTYIDGSGYKNGTAQTWDLYFRCIFSSDYQDYLDEWVDTIGPSSLKNISNDFYPFSTLGDLTDSYFLNLELLRDKGLKTNISTRGYLQSVGIANYMTRPNENQMRWNVFTSLAYGLKGLSWFTWWTPTNIPEFSDAIINRTGNKTDLYTPVQTLNAQIKNLGPTLMGLTSQDIFHSVSSLNTGTRSVPTDFFWKTNNSSDDVIISYFINSSNRKYIMAVNKSYTSTVTFTFNINPKPSTVTEVSKTTGLEVSTNYNSSTGVISAQFAPGEGKLYALPSGY
;
A
#
# COMPACT_ATOMS: atom_id res chain seq x y z
N MET A 1 -41.09 -7.58 53.73
CA MET A 1 -41.05 -7.75 52.26
C MET A 1 -40.76 -6.43 51.53
N LYS A 2 -39.65 -5.76 51.87
CA LYS A 2 -39.12 -4.57 51.18
C LYS A 2 -37.60 -4.59 51.40
N LYS A 3 -36.86 -5.25 50.50
CA LYS A 3 -35.38 -5.18 50.36
C LYS A 3 -34.93 -6.17 49.26
N LEU A 4 -35.39 -6.00 48.01
CA LEU A 4 -34.81 -6.77 46.89
C LEU A 4 -34.92 -6.10 45.50
N SER A 5 -35.17 -4.79 45.41
CA SER A 5 -35.37 -4.13 44.09
C SER A 5 -34.26 -3.17 43.64
N SER A 6 -33.23 -2.89 44.44
CA SER A 6 -32.17 -1.94 44.04
C SER A 6 -30.87 -2.58 43.54
N LYS A 7 -30.60 -3.86 43.84
CA LYS A 7 -29.35 -4.52 43.39
C LYS A 7 -29.44 -5.17 42.01
N VAL A 8 -30.65 -5.44 41.49
CA VAL A 8 -30.84 -6.02 40.15
C VAL A 8 -30.79 -4.95 39.06
N LEU A 9 -31.16 -3.70 39.36
CA LEU A 9 -31.11 -2.60 38.39
C LEU A 9 -29.69 -2.07 38.16
N THR A 10 -28.83 -2.09 39.19
CA THR A 10 -27.42 -1.65 39.07
C THR A 10 -26.55 -2.69 38.36
N LEU A 11 -26.89 -3.99 38.44
CA LEU A 11 -26.17 -5.05 37.71
C LEU A 11 -26.54 -5.04 36.20
N PHE A 12 -27.79 -4.66 35.86
CA PHE A 12 -28.19 -4.46 34.47
C PHE A 12 -27.61 -3.16 33.87
N LEU A 13 -27.40 -2.10 34.66
CA LEU A 13 -26.76 -0.87 34.17
C LEU A 13 -25.24 -1.01 33.98
N MET A 14 -24.54 -1.83 34.79
CA MET A 14 -23.10 -2.07 34.59
C MET A 14 -22.80 -3.03 33.44
N ALA A 15 -23.72 -3.94 33.09
CA ALA A 15 -23.59 -4.77 31.88
C ALA A 15 -23.89 -3.99 30.57
N ALA A 16 -24.57 -2.84 30.66
CA ALA A 16 -24.84 -1.96 29.52
C ALA A 16 -23.69 -0.98 29.20
N LEU A 17 -22.66 -0.87 30.05
CA LEU A 17 -21.52 0.05 29.87
C LEU A 17 -20.30 -0.57 29.16
N PHE A 18 -20.40 -1.82 28.71
CA PHE A 18 -19.47 -2.46 27.77
C PHE A 18 -20.21 -3.09 26.59
N VAL A 19 -21.26 -2.43 26.10
CA VAL A 19 -21.63 -2.62 24.70
C VAL A 19 -20.64 -1.80 23.89
N THR A 20 -19.45 -2.37 23.65
CA THR A 20 -18.85 -2.13 22.33
C THR A 20 -19.97 -2.42 21.35
N THR A 21 -20.22 -1.51 20.42
CA THR A 21 -21.10 -1.76 19.28
C THR A 21 -20.47 -2.88 18.46
N ALA A 22 -20.60 -4.12 18.94
CA ALA A 22 -20.69 -5.26 18.09
C ALA A 22 -21.85 -4.91 17.18
N ARG A 23 -21.54 -4.45 15.96
CA ARG A 23 -22.49 -4.57 14.85
C ARG A 23 -23.11 -5.95 15.05
N THR A 24 -24.40 -6.01 15.36
CA THR A 24 -25.14 -7.24 15.11
C THR A 24 -24.77 -7.56 13.68
N ALA A 25 -24.01 -8.64 13.48
CA ALA A 25 -23.63 -9.06 12.14
C ALA A 25 -24.93 -8.96 11.34
N PHE A 26 -24.97 -8.07 10.34
CA PHE A 26 -25.94 -8.28 9.29
C PHE A 26 -25.76 -9.75 8.94
N ALA A 27 -26.85 -10.52 8.96
CA ALA A 27 -26.81 -11.91 8.52
C ALA A 27 -26.53 -11.89 7.01
N GLU A 28 -25.32 -11.47 6.63
CA GLU A 28 -24.78 -11.56 5.31
C GLU A 28 -24.35 -13.01 5.13
N ASP A 29 -24.80 -13.60 4.04
CA ASP A 29 -24.24 -14.86 3.58
C ASP A 29 -22.78 -14.66 3.20
N PHE A 30 -22.00 -15.74 3.28
CA PHE A 30 -20.62 -15.72 2.81
C PHE A 30 -20.61 -15.38 1.31
N MET A 31 -19.90 -14.33 0.91
CA MET A 31 -19.85 -13.91 -0.50
C MET A 31 -18.98 -14.88 -1.31
N ILE A 32 -19.53 -15.37 -2.41
CA ILE A 32 -18.82 -16.16 -3.42
C ILE A 32 -19.03 -15.47 -4.77
N GLY A 33 -17.99 -14.82 -5.25
CA GLY A 33 -18.02 -13.95 -6.42
C GLY A 33 -16.97 -14.24 -7.47
N PHE A 34 -16.83 -13.32 -8.42
CA PHE A 34 -15.76 -13.32 -9.41
C PHE A 34 -15.58 -11.95 -10.07
N TYR A 35 -14.43 -11.73 -10.69
CA TYR A 35 -14.13 -10.64 -11.62
C TYR A 35 -14.35 -11.07 -13.08
N TYR A 36 -14.65 -10.10 -13.95
CA TYR A 36 -14.90 -10.26 -15.39
C TYR A 36 -16.13 -11.13 -15.73
N ALA A 37 -17.31 -10.48 -15.75
CA ALA A 37 -18.58 -11.10 -16.16
C ALA A 37 -18.61 -11.47 -17.65
N PRO A 38 -19.56 -12.34 -18.07
CA PRO A 38 -19.73 -12.65 -19.48
C PRO A 38 -19.91 -11.37 -20.34
N PRO A 39 -19.17 -11.23 -21.46
CA PRO A 39 -19.30 -10.12 -22.41
C PRO A 39 -20.73 -9.91 -22.91
N SER A 40 -20.96 -8.77 -23.59
CA SER A 40 -22.30 -8.39 -24.06
C SER A 40 -22.98 -9.44 -24.94
N ASP A 41 -22.23 -10.11 -25.82
CA ASP A 41 -22.73 -11.16 -26.71
C ASP A 41 -23.05 -12.47 -25.97
N TYR A 42 -22.49 -12.63 -24.77
CA TYR A 42 -22.64 -13.79 -23.90
C TYR A 42 -23.46 -13.51 -22.65
N THR A 43 -24.07 -12.32 -22.54
CA THR A 43 -25.05 -11.99 -21.50
C THR A 43 -26.38 -12.66 -21.83
N ASN A 44 -26.47 -13.97 -21.57
CA ASN A 44 -27.62 -14.82 -21.90
C ASN A 44 -27.87 -15.89 -20.81
N ALA A 45 -29.03 -16.55 -20.90
CA ALA A 45 -29.46 -17.54 -19.91
C ALA A 45 -28.43 -18.66 -19.67
N THR A 46 -27.85 -19.21 -20.73
CA THR A 46 -26.88 -20.31 -20.63
C THR A 46 -25.70 -19.93 -19.75
N GLN A 47 -25.08 -18.76 -19.94
CA GLN A 47 -23.93 -18.36 -19.13
C GLN A 47 -24.30 -18.07 -17.68
N TYR A 48 -25.48 -17.53 -17.42
CA TYR A 48 -25.95 -17.28 -16.06
C TYR A 48 -26.39 -18.57 -15.35
N ASP A 49 -26.86 -19.59 -16.07
CA ASP A 49 -27.06 -20.95 -15.52
C ASP A 49 -25.73 -21.53 -15.06
N LEU A 50 -24.66 -21.37 -15.85
CA LEU A 50 -23.32 -21.82 -15.46
C LEU A 50 -22.83 -21.11 -14.18
N ILE A 51 -23.05 -19.81 -14.07
CA ILE A 51 -22.70 -19.04 -12.87
C ILE A 51 -23.42 -19.59 -11.63
N SER A 52 -24.74 -19.77 -11.74
CA SER A 52 -25.57 -20.29 -10.65
C SER A 52 -25.17 -21.72 -10.26
N ASP A 53 -24.99 -22.59 -11.25
CA ASP A 53 -24.59 -23.99 -11.06
C ASP A 53 -23.22 -24.10 -10.38
N ALA A 54 -22.33 -23.13 -10.59
CA ALA A 54 -21.03 -23.07 -9.94
C ALA A 54 -21.09 -22.57 -8.48
N ASN A 55 -22.28 -22.42 -7.88
CA ASN A 55 -22.49 -21.92 -6.52
C ASN A 55 -21.98 -20.49 -6.27
N ILE A 56 -21.87 -19.68 -7.32
CA ILE A 56 -21.68 -18.23 -7.19
C ILE A 56 -22.97 -17.62 -6.64
N ASN A 57 -22.86 -16.58 -5.79
CA ASN A 57 -24.01 -15.81 -5.32
C ASN A 57 -23.94 -14.32 -5.67
N GLU A 58 -22.76 -13.78 -5.99
CA GLU A 58 -22.56 -12.38 -6.40
C GLU A 58 -21.81 -12.29 -7.74
N VAL A 59 -22.40 -11.65 -8.74
CA VAL A 59 -21.82 -11.37 -10.06
C VAL A 59 -21.29 -9.95 -10.09
N PHE A 60 -20.06 -9.74 -10.55
CA PHE A 60 -19.46 -8.41 -10.62
C PHE A 60 -19.30 -7.98 -12.07
N ASN A 61 -20.04 -6.94 -12.46
CA ASN A 61 -19.63 -6.10 -13.56
C ASN A 61 -18.69 -5.02 -13.03
N VAL A 62 -17.48 -5.02 -13.57
CA VAL A 62 -16.37 -4.17 -13.19
C VAL A 62 -15.86 -3.52 -14.46
N ASN A 63 -15.45 -2.25 -14.38
CA ASN A 63 -14.92 -1.48 -15.50
C ASN A 63 -13.54 -2.03 -15.94
N ALA A 64 -13.54 -3.20 -16.56
CA ALA A 64 -12.36 -3.91 -16.99
C ALA A 64 -12.55 -4.33 -18.45
N PHE A 65 -11.70 -3.81 -19.33
CA PHE A 65 -11.35 -4.31 -20.67
C PHE A 65 -12.46 -4.54 -21.72
N ASP A 66 -13.75 -4.46 -21.35
CA ASP A 66 -14.90 -4.61 -22.24
C ASP A 66 -16.02 -3.61 -21.89
N SER A 67 -16.02 -2.48 -22.58
CA SER A 67 -17.03 -1.43 -22.43
C SER A 67 -18.44 -1.83 -22.93
N THR A 68 -18.60 -3.02 -23.53
CA THR A 68 -19.85 -3.40 -24.19
C THR A 68 -20.97 -3.82 -23.22
N ILE A 69 -20.62 -4.17 -21.97
CA ILE A 69 -21.58 -4.56 -20.92
C ILE A 69 -22.07 -3.39 -20.04
N ASP A 70 -21.39 -2.24 -20.10
CA ASP A 70 -21.60 -1.10 -19.20
C ASP A 70 -22.84 -0.23 -19.49
N THR A 71 -23.66 -0.57 -20.48
CA THR A 71 -24.87 0.22 -20.77
C THR A 71 -26.00 -0.10 -19.79
N VAL A 72 -26.91 0.86 -19.55
CA VAL A 72 -28.11 0.63 -18.71
C VAL A 72 -28.89 -0.61 -19.17
N ALA A 73 -29.18 -0.72 -20.47
CA ALA A 73 -29.95 -1.85 -21.01
C ALA A 73 -29.25 -3.21 -20.80
N LYS A 74 -27.92 -3.27 -20.94
CA LYS A 74 -27.15 -4.50 -20.74
C LYS A 74 -27.05 -4.88 -19.27
N ASN A 75 -26.79 -3.92 -18.40
CA ASN A 75 -26.83 -4.13 -16.95
C ASN A 75 -28.22 -4.64 -16.50
N ILE A 76 -29.33 -4.04 -16.96
CA ILE A 76 -30.67 -4.52 -16.63
C ILE A 76 -30.89 -5.96 -17.11
N THR A 77 -30.48 -6.29 -18.35
CA THR A 77 -30.57 -7.67 -18.87
C THR A 77 -29.79 -8.66 -17.98
N ALA A 78 -28.57 -8.31 -17.59
CA ALA A 78 -27.74 -9.12 -16.70
C ALA A 78 -28.36 -9.28 -15.29
N MET A 79 -28.96 -8.21 -14.76
CA MET A 79 -29.65 -8.23 -13.48
C MET A 79 -30.93 -9.06 -13.52
N ASP A 80 -31.71 -9.02 -14.61
CA ASP A 80 -32.88 -9.89 -14.82
C ASP A 80 -32.48 -11.37 -14.81
N LEU A 81 -31.43 -11.70 -15.58
CA LEU A 81 -30.86 -13.06 -15.62
C LEU A 81 -30.36 -13.51 -14.24
N SER A 82 -29.76 -12.59 -13.48
CA SER A 82 -29.32 -12.83 -12.11
C SER A 82 -30.50 -13.10 -11.17
N SER A 83 -31.53 -12.24 -11.20
CA SER A 83 -32.70 -12.35 -10.33
C SER A 83 -33.46 -13.66 -10.56
N GLN A 84 -33.58 -14.11 -11.82
CA GLN A 84 -34.24 -15.37 -12.16
C GLN A 84 -33.56 -16.60 -11.52
N ARG A 85 -32.29 -16.47 -11.12
CA ARG A 85 -31.46 -17.53 -10.55
C ARG A 85 -31.11 -17.31 -9.07
N GLY A 86 -31.68 -16.28 -8.46
CA GLY A 86 -31.36 -15.91 -7.07
C GLY A 86 -29.94 -15.34 -6.88
N LEU A 87 -29.28 -14.92 -7.97
CA LEU A 87 -27.99 -14.26 -7.94
C LEU A 87 -28.15 -12.77 -7.63
N LYS A 88 -27.11 -12.21 -7.02
CA LYS A 88 -26.94 -10.79 -6.81
C LYS A 88 -25.92 -10.20 -7.78
N TYR A 89 -26.06 -8.93 -8.09
CA TYR A 89 -25.30 -8.26 -9.16
C TYR A 89 -24.72 -6.94 -8.68
N HIS A 90 -23.44 -6.72 -8.99
CA HIS A 90 -22.73 -5.46 -8.82
C HIS A 90 -22.63 -4.76 -10.17
N VAL A 91 -23.14 -3.53 -10.24
CA VAL A 91 -23.26 -2.76 -11.49
C VAL A 91 -22.03 -1.87 -11.70
N SER A 92 -21.50 -1.90 -12.92
CA SER A 92 -20.60 -0.90 -13.49
C SER A 92 -21.28 -0.25 -14.69
N ASP A 93 -21.08 1.06 -14.88
CA ASP A 93 -21.64 1.84 -15.99
C ASP A 93 -20.59 2.87 -16.45
N ALA A 94 -20.63 3.23 -17.73
CA ALA A 94 -19.72 4.23 -18.31
C ALA A 94 -19.74 5.58 -17.57
N ARG A 95 -20.89 5.97 -16.98
CA ARG A 95 -21.05 7.21 -16.20
C ARG A 95 -20.21 7.24 -14.92
N VAL A 96 -19.86 6.09 -14.37
CA VAL A 96 -19.16 5.96 -13.08
C VAL A 96 -17.70 5.54 -13.22
N ARG A 97 -17.14 5.57 -14.44
CA ARG A 97 -15.71 5.27 -14.68
C ARG A 97 -14.76 6.21 -13.93
N ASN A 98 -15.18 7.47 -13.77
CA ASN A 98 -14.49 8.53 -13.02
C ASN A 98 -15.40 9.04 -11.90
N VAL A 99 -15.95 8.13 -11.10
CA VAL A 99 -16.96 8.46 -10.08
C VAL A 99 -16.47 9.47 -9.03
N ASP A 100 -15.16 9.51 -8.78
CA ASP A 100 -14.55 10.44 -7.83
C ASP A 100 -14.60 11.91 -8.27
N SER A 101 -14.82 12.17 -9.55
CA SER A 101 -15.10 13.52 -10.08
C SER A 101 -16.58 13.76 -10.39
N ALA A 102 -17.43 12.73 -10.26
CA ALA A 102 -18.86 12.86 -10.54
C ALA A 102 -19.58 13.69 -9.47
N THR A 103 -20.48 14.57 -9.91
CA THR A 103 -21.36 15.34 -9.02
C THR A 103 -22.38 14.43 -8.35
N ASN A 104 -22.94 14.87 -7.21
CA ASN A 104 -23.99 14.11 -6.53
C ASN A 104 -25.22 13.90 -7.43
N ALA A 105 -25.57 14.86 -8.30
CA ALA A 105 -26.69 14.70 -9.23
C ALA A 105 -26.44 13.62 -10.30
N GLU A 106 -25.22 13.50 -10.80
CA GLU A 106 -24.83 12.43 -11.75
C GLU A 106 -24.85 11.06 -11.07
N ILE A 107 -24.34 11.00 -9.83
CA ILE A 107 -24.42 9.80 -9.00
C ILE A 107 -25.89 9.40 -8.79
N ASP A 108 -26.75 10.32 -8.36
CA ASP A 108 -28.17 10.04 -8.11
C ASP A 108 -28.86 9.50 -9.37
N ALA A 109 -28.60 10.11 -10.53
CA ALA A 109 -29.15 9.68 -11.81
C ALA A 109 -28.71 8.25 -12.15
N PHE A 110 -27.45 7.91 -11.92
CA PHE A 110 -26.93 6.55 -12.07
C PHE A 110 -27.62 5.56 -11.12
N VAL A 111 -27.71 5.87 -9.82
CA VAL A 111 -28.32 4.95 -8.84
C VAL A 111 -29.80 4.73 -9.14
N ASN A 112 -30.52 5.77 -9.57
CA ASN A 112 -31.96 5.71 -9.88
C ASN A 112 -32.32 4.67 -10.96
N ASP A 113 -31.43 4.39 -11.90
CA ASP A 113 -31.68 3.41 -12.96
C ASP A 113 -31.71 1.97 -12.43
N TYR A 114 -31.02 1.68 -11.32
CA TYR A 114 -30.82 0.31 -10.83
C TYR A 114 -31.43 0.02 -9.46
N LYS A 115 -31.63 1.04 -8.61
CA LYS A 115 -31.92 0.86 -7.18
C LYS A 115 -33.17 0.04 -6.84
N ASN A 116 -34.13 -0.04 -7.76
CA ASN A 116 -35.37 -0.80 -7.56
C ASN A 116 -35.28 -2.26 -8.03
N HIS A 117 -34.19 -2.66 -8.66
CA HIS A 117 -34.03 -4.01 -9.18
C HIS A 117 -33.62 -4.99 -8.07
N SER A 118 -34.34 -6.11 -7.94
CA SER A 118 -34.18 -7.13 -6.88
C SER A 118 -32.77 -7.76 -6.79
N ALA A 119 -32.10 -7.89 -7.93
CA ALA A 119 -30.73 -8.42 -8.02
C ALA A 119 -29.64 -7.44 -7.56
N LEU A 120 -29.91 -6.13 -7.42
CA LEU A 120 -28.85 -5.17 -7.07
C LEU A 120 -28.24 -5.49 -5.69
N LYS A 121 -26.91 -5.62 -5.64
CA LYS A 121 -26.15 -5.77 -4.38
C LYS A 121 -25.04 -4.75 -4.23
N GLY A 122 -24.48 -4.22 -5.31
CA GLY A 122 -23.45 -3.20 -5.23
C GLY A 122 -23.34 -2.34 -6.48
N LEU A 123 -22.63 -1.24 -6.32
CA LEU A 123 -22.36 -0.26 -7.36
C LEU A 123 -20.85 -0.02 -7.38
N TYR A 124 -20.25 -0.06 -8.57
CA TYR A 124 -18.81 0.09 -8.77
C TYR A 124 -18.33 1.48 -8.33
N ILE A 125 -17.27 1.49 -7.51
CA ILE A 125 -16.50 2.68 -7.15
C ILE A 125 -15.22 2.69 -7.96
N ARG A 126 -14.32 1.73 -7.69
CA ARG A 126 -13.02 1.63 -8.34
C ARG A 126 -12.31 0.32 -8.01
N ASP A 127 -11.61 -0.21 -8.99
CA ASP A 127 -10.59 -1.24 -8.82
C ASP A 127 -9.23 -0.55 -8.66
N GLU A 128 -8.49 -0.92 -7.62
CA GLU A 128 -7.21 -0.36 -7.20
C GLU A 128 -7.21 1.18 -7.06
N PRO A 129 -8.06 1.77 -6.17
CA PRO A 129 -8.17 3.22 -6.06
C PRO A 129 -6.89 3.89 -5.57
N SER A 130 -6.42 4.96 -6.24
CA SER A 130 -5.31 5.76 -5.74
C SER A 130 -5.67 6.55 -4.50
N ALA A 131 -4.69 6.66 -3.60
CA ALA A 131 -4.75 7.52 -2.43
C ALA A 131 -5.00 9.00 -2.76
N SER A 132 -4.51 9.47 -3.92
CA SER A 132 -4.68 10.87 -4.34
C SER A 132 -6.13 11.27 -4.64
N ARG A 133 -7.05 10.30 -4.82
CA ARG A 133 -8.45 10.54 -5.22
C ARG A 133 -9.46 10.00 -4.20
N TRP A 134 -9.01 9.57 -3.02
CA TRP A 134 -9.89 8.96 -2.02
C TRP A 134 -11.05 9.84 -1.58
N GLU A 135 -10.90 11.16 -1.46
CA GLU A 135 -12.01 12.02 -1.05
C GLU A 135 -13.18 11.94 -2.05
N GLY A 136 -12.89 11.88 -3.35
CA GLY A 136 -13.90 11.69 -4.38
C GLY A 136 -14.52 10.29 -4.35
N TYR A 137 -13.71 9.23 -4.19
CA TYR A 137 -14.23 7.86 -4.04
C TYR A 137 -15.11 7.71 -2.79
N ALA A 138 -14.69 8.28 -1.66
CA ALA A 138 -15.45 8.27 -0.42
C ALA A 138 -16.74 9.08 -0.52
N ARG A 139 -16.72 10.21 -1.27
CA ARG A 139 -17.94 10.97 -1.57
C ARG A 139 -18.94 10.07 -2.31
N ALA A 140 -18.50 9.42 -3.39
CA ALA A 140 -19.34 8.52 -4.18
C ALA A 140 -19.85 7.33 -3.35
N TYR A 141 -18.98 6.69 -2.58
CA TYR A 141 -19.33 5.56 -1.71
C TYR A 141 -20.46 5.92 -0.75
N ASN A 142 -20.32 7.04 -0.05
CA ASN A 142 -21.32 7.50 0.91
C ASN A 142 -22.61 8.00 0.24
N ARG A 143 -22.52 8.58 -0.97
CA ARG A 143 -23.71 8.98 -1.74
C ARG A 143 -24.49 7.78 -2.27
N TYR A 144 -23.82 6.71 -2.71
CA TYR A 144 -24.49 5.45 -3.05
C TYR A 144 -25.26 4.86 -1.86
N LEU A 145 -24.67 4.88 -0.66
CA LEU A 145 -25.36 4.43 0.56
C LEU A 145 -26.53 5.33 0.95
N TYR A 146 -26.49 6.61 0.60
CA TYR A 146 -27.63 7.51 0.77
C TYR A 146 -28.80 7.09 -0.12
N ASP A 147 -28.56 6.87 -1.42
CA ASP A 147 -29.61 6.51 -2.36
C ASP A 147 -30.12 5.08 -2.18
N LYS A 148 -29.25 4.18 -1.68
CA LYS A 148 -29.56 2.76 -1.44
C LYS A 148 -28.72 2.19 -0.27
N PRO A 149 -29.20 2.24 0.98
CA PRO A 149 -28.37 1.94 2.17
C PRO A 149 -27.99 0.46 2.40
N ASP A 150 -28.69 -0.46 1.74
CA ASP A 150 -28.54 -1.92 1.87
C ASP A 150 -27.63 -2.55 0.79
N ILE A 151 -27.04 -1.75 -0.09
CA ILE A 151 -25.98 -2.24 -1.00
C ILE A 151 -24.61 -2.24 -0.33
N VAL A 152 -23.68 -2.86 -1.04
CA VAL A 152 -22.25 -2.89 -0.77
C VAL A 152 -21.55 -2.21 -1.94
N PRO A 153 -21.25 -0.90 -1.88
CA PRO A 153 -20.46 -0.25 -2.91
C PRO A 153 -19.13 -0.98 -3.09
N TYR A 154 -18.79 -1.27 -4.35
CA TYR A 154 -17.69 -2.14 -4.70
C TYR A 154 -16.43 -1.33 -4.95
N ALA A 155 -15.45 -1.50 -4.05
CA ALA A 155 -14.08 -1.10 -4.27
C ALA A 155 -13.17 -2.28 -3.95
N ASN A 156 -12.17 -2.51 -4.79
CA ASN A 156 -11.15 -3.52 -4.56
C ASN A 156 -9.80 -2.82 -4.46
N LEU A 157 -9.10 -3.03 -3.36
CA LEU A 157 -7.82 -2.39 -3.07
C LEU A 157 -6.68 -3.19 -3.72
N LEU A 158 -5.63 -2.50 -4.16
CA LEU A 158 -4.39 -3.17 -4.53
C LEU A 158 -3.83 -3.88 -3.28
N GLY A 159 -3.33 -5.12 -3.40
CA GLY A 159 -2.68 -5.83 -2.28
C GLY A 159 -1.30 -5.30 -1.86
N SER A 160 -0.95 -4.09 -2.29
CA SER A 160 0.27 -3.38 -1.94
C SER A 160 0.04 -1.88 -1.99
N TYR A 161 0.94 -1.08 -1.43
CA TYR A 161 0.84 0.37 -1.55
C TYR A 161 1.37 0.84 -2.90
N SER A 162 0.48 1.34 -3.77
CA SER A 162 0.84 2.17 -4.92
C SER A 162 0.10 3.50 -4.84
N ASN A 163 0.79 4.61 -5.10
CA ASN A 163 0.21 5.97 -5.15
C ASN A 163 -0.20 6.37 -6.58
N SER A 164 -0.44 5.39 -7.44
CA SER A 164 -0.76 5.60 -8.84
C SER A 164 -2.09 4.94 -9.13
N ASP A 165 -3.07 5.73 -9.56
CA ASP A 165 -4.15 5.18 -10.36
C ASP A 165 -3.47 4.62 -11.62
N LEU A 166 -3.70 3.34 -11.92
CA LEU A 166 -3.19 2.57 -13.06
C LEU A 166 -1.92 1.75 -12.74
N GLU A 167 -2.07 0.43 -12.86
CA GLU A 167 -1.09 -0.57 -13.29
C GLU A 167 0.37 -0.07 -13.32
N THR A 168 1.08 -0.17 -12.20
CA THR A 168 2.54 0.02 -12.20
C THR A 168 3.24 -1.25 -12.62
N PHE A 169 3.09 -1.60 -13.89
CA PHE A 169 4.18 -2.23 -14.61
C PHE A 169 4.78 -1.17 -15.52
N PRO A 170 6.12 -1.05 -15.60
CA PRO A 170 6.70 -0.28 -16.68
C PRO A 170 6.21 -0.89 -17.99
N VAL A 171 5.37 -0.16 -18.75
CA VAL A 171 4.81 -0.65 -20.00
C VAL A 171 5.95 -0.79 -20.99
N VAL A 172 6.18 -2.01 -21.48
CA VAL A 172 7.13 -2.26 -22.55
C VAL A 172 6.48 -1.79 -23.85
N GLU A 173 6.86 -0.61 -24.33
CA GLU A 173 6.30 -0.06 -25.58
C GLU A 173 6.90 -0.70 -26.82
N THR A 174 8.12 -1.23 -26.68
CA THR A 174 8.87 -1.79 -27.79
C THR A 174 9.88 -2.78 -27.24
N ALA A 175 9.85 -4.01 -27.73
CA ALA A 175 10.86 -4.98 -27.40
C ALA A 175 11.15 -5.89 -28.58
N GLN A 176 12.43 -6.26 -28.69
CA GLN A 176 12.87 -7.42 -29.45
C GLN A 176 13.31 -8.46 -28.42
N THR A 177 12.88 -9.73 -28.58
CA THR A 177 13.15 -10.78 -27.58
C THR A 177 13.82 -12.06 -28.07
N GLU A 178 14.15 -12.18 -29.36
CA GLU A 178 14.88 -13.35 -29.89
C GLU A 178 16.38 -13.27 -29.55
N VAL A 179 16.97 -14.41 -29.20
CA VAL A 179 18.37 -14.54 -28.80
C VAL A 179 19.07 -15.53 -29.73
N GLY A 180 20.18 -15.12 -30.34
CA GLY A 180 21.00 -16.03 -31.14
C GLY A 180 22.37 -15.49 -31.57
N ASN A 181 22.46 -14.23 -32.04
CA ASN A 181 23.72 -13.56 -32.38
C ASN A 181 24.14 -12.57 -31.26
N GLY A 182 25.12 -11.72 -31.53
CA GLY A 182 25.51 -10.62 -30.65
C GLY A 182 26.92 -10.12 -30.95
N THR A 183 27.37 -9.13 -30.19
CA THR A 183 28.76 -8.65 -30.28
C THR A 183 29.16 -7.89 -29.01
N PHE A 184 30.46 -7.74 -28.78
CA PHE A 184 31.00 -6.92 -27.70
C PHE A 184 30.94 -5.44 -28.03
N VAL A 185 30.75 -4.59 -27.00
CA VAL A 185 31.08 -3.17 -27.09
C VAL A 185 32.58 -3.00 -26.83
N GLN A 186 33.26 -2.24 -27.68
CA GLN A 186 34.68 -1.93 -27.52
C GLN A 186 34.91 -0.42 -27.66
N SER A 187 36.04 0.08 -27.19
CA SER A 187 36.41 1.51 -27.28
C SER A 187 36.38 2.08 -28.71
N ASN A 188 36.50 1.23 -29.73
CA ASN A 188 36.42 1.57 -31.16
C ASN A 188 35.19 0.96 -31.88
N GLN A 189 34.26 0.34 -31.15
CA GLN A 189 33.08 -0.34 -31.69
C GLN A 189 31.84 -0.01 -30.85
N LEU A 190 31.10 1.02 -31.29
CA LEU A 190 29.78 1.35 -30.75
C LEU A 190 28.69 0.45 -31.34
N LEU A 191 27.64 0.22 -30.56
CA LEU A 191 26.47 -0.54 -30.97
C LEU A 191 25.24 0.39 -30.96
N ARG A 192 24.31 0.21 -31.89
CA ARG A 192 23.11 1.04 -31.98
C ARG A 192 21.93 0.25 -32.52
N GLN A 193 20.71 0.65 -32.17
CA GLN A 193 19.48 0.15 -32.78
C GLN A 193 18.49 1.31 -32.92
N SER A 194 17.88 1.47 -34.09
CA SER A 194 16.71 2.32 -34.24
C SER A 194 15.43 1.59 -33.83
N PHE A 195 14.47 2.33 -33.29
CA PHE A 195 13.15 1.82 -32.91
C PHE A 195 12.09 2.90 -33.06
N LYS A 196 10.82 2.48 -33.17
CA LYS A 196 9.69 3.39 -33.33
C LYS A 196 8.78 3.35 -32.11
N THR A 197 8.48 4.51 -31.55
CA THR A 197 7.52 4.64 -30.43
C THR A 197 6.10 4.30 -30.88
N SER A 198 5.27 3.84 -29.93
CA SER A 198 3.86 3.53 -30.20
C SER A 198 3.03 4.81 -30.40
N ALA A 199 1.77 4.65 -30.80
CA ALA A 199 0.85 5.77 -30.97
C ALA A 199 0.49 6.48 -29.64
N THR A 200 0.83 5.91 -28.50
CA THR A 200 0.55 6.46 -27.17
C THR A 200 1.80 6.83 -26.38
N THR A 201 3.00 6.41 -26.82
CA THR A 201 4.24 6.74 -26.12
C THR A 201 4.58 8.22 -26.27
N SER A 202 4.53 8.96 -25.17
CA SER A 202 5.05 10.33 -25.08
C SER A 202 6.29 10.43 -24.19
N TYR A 203 6.74 9.29 -23.65
CA TYR A 203 7.78 9.24 -22.63
C TYR A 203 8.51 7.88 -22.63
N ILE A 204 9.82 7.89 -22.41
CA ILE A 204 10.68 6.71 -22.22
C ILE A 204 11.35 6.81 -20.86
N GLN A 205 11.01 5.90 -19.94
CA GLN A 205 11.60 5.80 -18.62
C GLN A 205 13.00 5.21 -18.67
N SER A 206 13.14 4.06 -19.30
CA SER A 206 14.39 3.32 -19.38
C SER A 206 14.46 2.45 -20.64
N ILE A 207 15.68 2.08 -21.00
CA ILE A 207 15.95 1.07 -22.02
C ILE A 207 16.77 -0.03 -21.36
N GLU A 208 16.34 -1.28 -21.51
CA GLU A 208 17.09 -2.45 -21.10
C GLU A 208 17.71 -3.14 -22.29
N LEU A 209 18.95 -3.59 -22.13
CA LEU A 209 19.66 -4.42 -23.11
C LEU A 209 19.98 -5.76 -22.45
N LYS A 210 19.98 -6.84 -23.24
CA LYS A 210 20.49 -8.13 -22.72
C LYS A 210 22.01 -8.18 -22.90
N ILE A 211 22.73 -8.14 -21.78
CA ILE A 211 24.19 -8.13 -21.74
C ILE A 211 24.67 -9.29 -20.86
N ASP A 212 25.61 -10.11 -21.35
CA ASP A 212 26.25 -11.11 -20.50
C ASP A 212 27.20 -10.44 -19.51
N TYR A 213 26.72 -10.21 -18.29
CA TYR A 213 27.46 -9.49 -17.25
C TYR A 213 28.76 -10.20 -16.83
N ASN A 214 28.91 -11.52 -17.06
CA ASN A 214 30.16 -12.24 -16.79
C ASN A 214 31.31 -11.79 -17.70
N THR A 215 30.98 -11.09 -18.78
CA THR A 215 31.92 -10.53 -19.75
C THR A 215 32.09 -9.01 -19.61
N TRP A 216 31.57 -8.42 -18.53
CA TRP A 216 31.66 -6.98 -18.23
C TRP A 216 32.45 -6.77 -16.94
N SER A 217 33.64 -6.16 -17.03
CA SER A 217 34.43 -5.86 -15.84
C SER A 217 33.78 -4.76 -14.99
N PRO A 218 33.74 -4.90 -13.65
CA PRO A 218 33.32 -3.83 -12.74
C PRO A 218 34.14 -2.53 -12.84
N ALA A 219 35.33 -2.59 -13.43
CA ALA A 219 36.19 -1.44 -13.67
C ALA A 219 35.85 -0.68 -14.97
N GLU A 220 34.83 -1.13 -15.73
CA GLU A 220 34.46 -0.58 -17.03
C GLU A 220 33.03 -0.02 -17.03
N ASN A 221 32.84 1.09 -17.75
CA ASN A 221 31.56 1.79 -17.86
C ASN A 221 30.96 1.66 -19.27
N LEU A 222 29.65 1.46 -19.32
CA LEU A 222 28.84 1.55 -20.55
C LEU A 222 27.93 2.77 -20.47
N THR A 223 27.92 3.57 -21.53
CA THR A 223 26.94 4.66 -21.69
C THR A 223 25.95 4.31 -22.79
N LEU A 224 24.66 4.32 -22.45
CA LEU A 224 23.57 4.29 -23.41
C LEU A 224 23.08 5.72 -23.65
N THR A 225 23.03 6.15 -24.91
CA THR A 225 22.50 7.44 -25.35
C THR A 225 21.28 7.22 -26.24
N LEU A 226 20.17 7.88 -25.94
CA LEU A 226 18.97 7.93 -26.76
C LEU A 226 19.03 9.14 -27.69
N TRP A 227 18.79 8.93 -28.98
CA TRP A 227 18.89 9.91 -30.06
C TRP A 227 17.58 10.02 -30.83
N ASN A 228 17.36 11.18 -31.44
CA ASN A 228 16.33 11.36 -32.46
C ASN A 228 16.67 10.56 -33.73
N ALA A 229 15.71 10.44 -34.65
CA ALA A 229 15.80 9.57 -35.83
C ALA A 229 17.08 9.76 -36.67
N ASP A 230 17.58 10.99 -36.82
CA ASP A 230 18.74 11.31 -37.67
C ASP A 230 20.06 11.45 -36.88
N LYS A 231 20.03 11.16 -35.57
CA LYS A 231 21.17 11.25 -34.65
C LYS A 231 21.81 12.64 -34.62
N THR A 232 21.00 13.69 -34.79
CA THR A 232 21.45 15.09 -34.66
C THR A 232 21.27 15.62 -33.23
N VAL A 233 20.33 15.06 -32.48
CA VAL A 233 19.99 15.46 -31.10
C VAL A 233 19.87 14.22 -30.23
N TRP A 234 20.63 14.15 -29.14
CA TRP A 234 20.42 13.16 -28.10
C TRP A 234 19.38 13.67 -27.10
N LEU A 235 18.46 12.81 -26.71
CA LEU A 235 17.35 13.13 -25.81
C LEU A 235 17.66 12.81 -24.35
N ALA A 236 18.45 11.77 -24.10
CA ALA A 236 18.89 11.36 -22.78
C ALA A 236 20.10 10.43 -22.89
N LYS A 237 20.88 10.29 -21.82
CA LYS A 237 21.95 9.29 -21.72
C LYS A 237 22.12 8.80 -20.30
N ARG A 238 22.61 7.56 -20.15
CA ARG A 238 22.87 6.94 -18.85
C ARG A 238 24.12 6.08 -18.89
N THR A 239 25.00 6.27 -17.92
CA THR A 239 26.21 5.46 -17.72
C THR A 239 26.01 4.46 -16.59
N LEU A 240 26.37 3.20 -16.83
CA LEU A 240 26.36 2.11 -15.85
C LEU A 240 27.76 1.48 -15.74
N ASN A 241 28.03 0.80 -14.62
CA ASN A 241 29.19 -0.09 -14.44
C ASN A 241 28.73 -1.53 -14.13
N ALA A 242 29.63 -2.52 -14.12
CA ALA A 242 29.21 -3.93 -13.97
C ALA A 242 28.72 -4.31 -12.55
N THR A 243 28.98 -3.48 -11.53
CA THR A 243 28.48 -3.78 -10.17
C THR A 243 26.97 -3.59 -10.08
N ASN A 244 26.26 -4.69 -9.80
CA ASN A 244 24.81 -4.76 -9.54
C ASN A 244 23.86 -4.66 -10.75
N ASN A 245 24.32 -5.02 -11.95
CA ASN A 245 23.45 -5.15 -13.12
C ASN A 245 23.39 -6.62 -13.56
N GLY A 246 22.23 -7.26 -13.46
CA GLY A 246 22.03 -8.65 -13.92
C GLY A 246 22.13 -8.79 -15.44
N TYR A 247 21.61 -9.88 -16.02
CA TYR A 247 21.60 -10.10 -17.48
C TYR A 247 20.87 -9.02 -18.31
N TYR A 248 20.12 -8.14 -17.65
CA TYR A 248 19.31 -7.09 -18.25
C TYR A 248 19.59 -5.74 -17.55
N PRO A 249 20.76 -5.12 -17.75
CA PRO A 249 21.00 -3.76 -17.27
C PRO A 249 19.95 -2.79 -17.80
N SER A 250 19.36 -2.01 -16.89
CA SER A 250 18.34 -0.98 -17.18
C SER A 250 18.97 0.40 -17.15
N PHE A 251 19.00 1.06 -18.32
CA PHE A 251 19.48 2.42 -18.48
C PHE A 251 18.29 3.37 -18.27
N GLU A 252 18.18 3.96 -17.08
CA GLU A 252 17.18 5.00 -16.78
C GLU A 252 17.49 6.29 -17.54
N LEU A 253 16.58 6.70 -18.43
CA LEU A 253 16.76 7.81 -19.38
C LEU A 253 15.80 8.97 -19.12
N MET A 254 14.56 8.69 -18.72
CA MET A 254 13.55 9.70 -18.37
C MET A 254 13.32 10.76 -19.48
N ALA A 255 13.19 10.32 -20.73
CA ALA A 255 13.15 11.17 -21.92
C ALA A 255 11.72 11.38 -22.46
N ASN A 256 11.34 12.62 -22.73
CA ASN A 256 10.12 12.92 -23.49
C ASN A 256 10.31 12.52 -24.95
N VAL A 257 9.32 11.83 -25.52
CA VAL A 257 9.32 11.42 -26.93
C VAL A 257 7.98 11.75 -27.58
N SER A 258 7.94 11.75 -28.90
CA SER A 258 6.72 11.92 -29.66
C SER A 258 6.12 10.54 -30.00
N PRO A 259 4.79 10.39 -29.98
CA PRO A 259 4.15 9.18 -30.46
C PRO A 259 4.48 8.89 -31.93
N ASN A 260 4.47 7.61 -32.34
CA ASN A 260 4.71 7.14 -33.71
C ASN A 260 6.03 7.64 -34.35
N THR A 261 7.04 7.93 -33.55
CA THR A 261 8.29 8.58 -33.99
C THR A 261 9.48 7.65 -33.82
N THR A 262 10.40 7.67 -34.80
CA THR A 262 11.62 6.85 -34.75
C THR A 262 12.69 7.52 -33.89
N TYR A 263 13.33 6.73 -33.03
CA TYR A 263 14.47 7.09 -32.19
C TYR A 263 15.57 6.03 -32.33
N GLN A 264 16.74 6.29 -31.78
CA GLN A 264 17.84 5.32 -31.76
C GLN A 264 18.51 5.29 -30.40
N TRP A 265 18.71 4.13 -29.80
CA TRP A 265 19.64 4.01 -28.67
C TRP A 265 21.01 3.61 -29.18
N GLU A 266 22.06 4.20 -28.62
CA GLU A 266 23.47 3.94 -28.94
C GLU A 266 24.23 3.62 -27.66
N LEU A 267 25.03 2.56 -27.68
CA LEU A 267 25.82 2.07 -26.56
C LEU A 267 27.32 2.25 -26.85
N THR A 268 28.02 2.96 -25.98
CA THR A 268 29.46 3.22 -26.07
C THR A 268 30.22 2.72 -24.84
N HIS A 269 31.49 2.41 -25.06
CA HIS A 269 32.45 2.04 -24.02
C HIS A 269 33.25 3.28 -23.59
N ASP A 270 33.25 3.61 -22.30
CA ASP A 270 33.85 4.87 -21.82
C ASP A 270 35.28 4.73 -21.26
N GLY A 271 35.92 3.56 -21.46
CA GLY A 271 37.31 3.29 -21.05
C GLY A 271 37.43 2.53 -19.72
N GLY A 272 38.63 2.02 -19.45
CA GLY A 272 38.94 1.19 -18.27
C GLY A 272 39.15 -0.30 -18.59
N GLY A 273 39.56 -1.09 -17.61
CA GLY A 273 39.58 -2.56 -17.66
C GLY A 273 40.41 -3.21 -18.80
N ASN A 274 39.81 -4.20 -19.47
CA ASN A 274 40.39 -4.99 -20.55
C ASN A 274 39.95 -4.53 -21.96
N ASN A 275 39.19 -3.41 -22.05
CA ASN A 275 38.67 -2.80 -23.27
C ASN A 275 37.67 -3.68 -24.05
N THR A 276 37.05 -4.65 -23.39
CA THR A 276 35.99 -5.49 -23.97
C THR A 276 34.86 -5.58 -22.96
N VAL A 277 33.74 -4.92 -23.24
CA VAL A 277 32.62 -4.91 -22.31
C VAL A 277 31.41 -5.59 -22.91
N GLY A 278 30.96 -6.66 -22.24
CA GLY A 278 29.61 -7.17 -22.30
C GLY A 278 29.22 -7.70 -23.68
N TRP A 279 29.05 -9.01 -23.81
CA TRP A 279 28.40 -9.56 -25.00
C TRP A 279 26.94 -9.07 -25.06
N VAL A 280 26.66 -8.12 -25.95
CA VAL A 280 25.31 -7.59 -26.19
C VAL A 280 24.62 -8.55 -27.14
N VAL A 281 23.56 -9.18 -26.63
CA VAL A 281 22.84 -10.24 -27.33
C VAL A 281 21.97 -9.65 -28.45
N GLY A 282 21.90 -10.35 -29.58
CA GLY A 282 20.99 -10.05 -30.69
C GLY A 282 20.34 -11.31 -31.29
N SER A 283 19.49 -11.13 -32.30
CA SER A 283 18.77 -12.19 -33.02
C SER A 283 19.60 -12.88 -34.11
N THR A 284 19.09 -13.97 -34.69
CA THR A 284 19.77 -14.66 -35.81
C THR A 284 19.48 -14.05 -37.19
N ALA A 285 18.41 -13.25 -37.29
CA ALA A 285 17.98 -12.54 -38.49
C ALA A 285 17.26 -11.24 -38.10
N ASP A 286 16.96 -10.37 -39.07
CA ASP A 286 16.15 -9.17 -38.87
C ASP A 286 14.72 -9.58 -38.49
N VAL A 287 14.35 -9.26 -37.26
CA VAL A 287 13.07 -9.65 -36.64
C VAL A 287 12.34 -8.46 -36.03
N TYR A 288 12.91 -7.26 -36.13
CA TYR A 288 12.30 -6.01 -35.70
C TYR A 288 12.23 -5.01 -36.89
N PRO A 289 11.19 -5.12 -37.74
CA PRO A 289 11.13 -4.40 -39.03
C PRO A 289 11.04 -2.87 -38.92
N ASP A 290 10.68 -2.34 -37.76
CA ASP A 290 10.58 -0.90 -37.47
C ASP A 290 11.94 -0.29 -37.06
N GLY A 291 13.01 -1.08 -37.11
CA GLY A 291 14.36 -0.71 -36.69
C GLY A 291 15.45 -1.34 -37.52
N ILE A 292 16.68 -0.88 -37.30
CA ILE A 292 17.91 -1.42 -37.88
C ILE A 292 18.98 -1.42 -36.79
N ALA A 293 19.63 -2.56 -36.54
CA ALA A 293 20.83 -2.60 -35.73
C ALA A 293 22.04 -2.10 -36.51
N TYR A 294 22.97 -1.44 -35.82
CA TYR A 294 24.24 -1.02 -36.35
C TYR A 294 25.38 -1.47 -35.44
N VAL A 295 26.42 -2.01 -36.07
CA VAL A 295 27.72 -2.25 -35.43
C VAL A 295 28.72 -1.31 -36.09
N ASN A 296 29.28 -0.38 -35.32
CA ASN A 296 30.18 0.67 -35.81
C ASN A 296 29.65 1.41 -37.05
N ASN A 297 28.36 1.80 -36.99
CA ASN A 297 27.61 2.46 -38.08
C ASN A 297 27.31 1.60 -39.33
N SER A 298 27.75 0.33 -39.39
CA SER A 298 27.32 -0.60 -40.44
C SER A 298 26.01 -1.30 -40.05
N GLY A 299 24.98 -1.15 -40.88
CA GLY A 299 23.69 -1.80 -40.67
C GLY A 299 23.80 -3.32 -40.72
N GLN A 300 23.06 -4.00 -39.86
CA GLN A 300 23.05 -5.46 -39.74
C GLN A 300 21.74 -6.05 -40.28
N SER A 301 21.79 -7.32 -40.67
CA SER A 301 20.61 -8.11 -41.05
C SER A 301 20.04 -8.90 -39.87
N TRP A 302 20.23 -8.39 -38.66
CA TRP A 302 19.80 -8.94 -37.36
C TRP A 302 19.71 -7.79 -36.36
N ASP A 303 18.96 -7.97 -35.27
CA ASP A 303 18.63 -6.91 -34.29
C ASP A 303 19.22 -7.21 -32.92
N PHE A 304 19.49 -6.17 -32.13
CA PHE A 304 19.86 -6.36 -30.73
C PHE A 304 18.62 -6.72 -29.88
N TYR A 305 18.85 -7.42 -28.77
CA TYR A 305 17.84 -7.61 -27.73
C TYR A 305 17.74 -6.34 -26.89
N PHE A 306 16.57 -5.71 -26.94
CA PHE A 306 16.27 -4.53 -26.14
C PHE A 306 14.81 -4.48 -25.71
N ARG A 307 14.54 -3.78 -24.61
CA ARG A 307 13.20 -3.41 -24.15
C ARG A 307 13.17 -1.92 -23.84
N VAL A 308 12.19 -1.21 -24.38
CA VAL A 308 11.93 0.19 -24.09
C VAL A 308 10.74 0.26 -23.15
N PHE A 309 10.96 0.83 -21.97
CA PHE A 309 9.91 1.01 -20.97
C PHE A 309 9.45 2.46 -20.98
N SER A 310 8.14 2.69 -21.12
CA SER A 310 7.50 4.00 -20.98
C SER A 310 7.04 4.31 -19.55
N GLY A 311 7.33 3.43 -18.59
CA GLY A 311 6.76 3.45 -17.25
C GLY A 311 6.87 4.78 -16.50
N TYR A 312 5.80 5.16 -15.80
CA TYR A 312 5.88 6.08 -14.67
C TYR A 312 5.74 5.28 -13.38
N THR A 313 6.58 5.56 -12.37
CA THR A 313 6.16 5.81 -10.98
C THR A 313 7.35 5.98 -10.02
N LYS A 314 7.46 7.17 -9.42
CA LYS A 314 7.57 7.28 -7.95
C LYS A 314 7.15 8.67 -7.51
N ALA A 315 5.84 8.89 -7.40
CA ALA A 315 5.38 9.89 -6.46
C ALA A 315 5.66 9.34 -5.05
N LYS A 316 6.88 9.55 -4.55
CA LYS A 316 6.95 10.14 -3.21
C LYS A 316 6.09 11.39 -3.32
N THR A 317 5.10 11.54 -2.44
CA THR A 317 4.20 12.70 -2.44
C THR A 317 5.05 13.95 -2.61
N THR A 318 4.86 14.64 -3.73
CA THR A 318 5.46 15.96 -3.91
C THR A 318 4.82 16.81 -2.82
N LEU A 319 5.60 17.20 -1.81
CA LEU A 319 5.10 17.97 -0.67
C LEU A 319 4.82 19.40 -1.08
N ILE A 320 5.63 19.92 -2.01
CA ILE A 320 5.58 21.29 -2.53
C ILE A 320 5.97 21.22 -4.01
N GLU A 321 5.15 21.80 -4.88
CA GLU A 321 5.36 21.82 -6.33
C GLU A 321 5.14 23.23 -6.89
N GLN A 322 6.10 23.68 -7.70
CA GLN A 322 5.90 24.73 -8.70
C GLN A 322 6.21 24.06 -10.05
N ASN A 323 5.22 23.98 -10.94
CA ASN A 323 5.35 23.32 -12.24
C ASN A 323 4.72 24.07 -13.44
N GLN A 324 4.32 25.33 -13.25
CA GLN A 324 3.52 26.08 -14.20
C GLN A 324 4.38 27.10 -14.96
N GLY A 325 4.33 27.08 -16.30
CA GLY A 325 4.94 28.11 -17.17
C GLY A 325 6.47 28.10 -17.23
N TYR A 326 7.04 28.46 -18.38
CA TYR A 326 8.49 28.44 -18.59
C TYR A 326 8.96 29.70 -19.32
N THR A 327 9.82 30.47 -18.66
CA THR A 327 10.70 31.45 -19.29
C THR A 327 12.13 30.88 -19.30
N VAL A 328 12.87 31.09 -20.38
CA VAL A 328 14.24 30.57 -20.59
C VAL A 328 15.23 31.72 -20.58
N ASP A 329 15.91 31.98 -19.45
CA ASP A 329 17.04 32.92 -19.43
C ASP A 329 17.95 32.90 -18.16
N THR A 330 18.10 31.78 -17.43
CA THR A 330 18.88 31.83 -16.17
C THR A 330 19.79 30.63 -15.97
N SER A 331 21.09 30.81 -16.20
CA SER A 331 22.12 29.79 -15.93
C SER A 331 22.85 30.00 -14.60
N VAL A 332 23.32 28.91 -13.99
CA VAL A 332 24.19 28.90 -12.82
C VAL A 332 25.64 28.99 -13.27
N THR A 333 26.43 29.85 -12.64
CA THR A 333 27.90 29.90 -12.79
C THR A 333 28.55 29.94 -11.41
N SER A 334 29.87 29.77 -11.32
CA SER A 334 30.57 29.85 -10.04
C SER A 334 30.45 31.23 -9.36
N GLY A 335 30.18 32.28 -10.15
CA GLY A 335 29.93 33.65 -9.68
C GLY A 335 28.46 34.05 -9.61
N ARG A 336 27.53 33.17 -10.00
CA ARG A 336 26.08 33.44 -10.04
C ARG A 336 25.30 32.23 -9.50
N PRO A 337 25.24 32.05 -8.16
CA PRO A 337 24.39 31.05 -7.56
C PRO A 337 22.91 31.43 -7.70
N LEU A 338 22.04 30.43 -7.75
CA LEU A 338 20.59 30.61 -7.86
C LEU A 338 19.90 29.89 -6.70
N GLY A 339 18.79 30.41 -6.19
CA GLY A 339 18.05 29.74 -5.13
C GLY A 339 16.61 30.18 -5.00
N GLN A 340 15.85 29.50 -4.16
CA GLN A 340 14.44 29.79 -3.90
C GLN A 340 14.17 29.57 -2.41
N SER A 341 13.43 30.48 -1.78
CA SER A 341 12.84 30.22 -0.48
C SER A 341 11.51 29.49 -0.64
N PHE A 342 11.19 28.59 0.28
CA PHE A 342 9.93 27.86 0.29
C PHE A 342 9.47 27.63 1.72
N LYS A 343 8.18 27.39 1.91
CA LYS A 343 7.61 27.12 3.22
C LYS A 343 7.21 25.67 3.34
N THR A 344 7.73 24.98 4.34
CA THR A 344 7.26 23.64 4.67
C THR A 344 5.77 23.68 5.01
N THR A 345 5.04 22.64 4.61
CA THR A 345 3.63 22.51 4.99
C THR A 345 3.52 22.42 6.52
N ALA A 346 2.31 22.54 7.08
CA ALA A 346 2.07 22.20 8.49
C ALA A 346 2.48 20.74 8.82
N PHE A 347 2.64 19.93 7.77
CA PHE A 347 3.07 18.55 7.69
C PHE A 347 4.56 18.31 7.94
N THR A 348 5.37 19.13 7.25
CA THR A 348 6.66 18.67 6.75
C THR A 348 7.74 18.66 7.83
N THR A 349 8.20 17.49 8.26
CA THR A 349 9.33 17.31 9.18
C THR A 349 10.57 16.70 8.53
N ASN A 350 10.46 16.19 7.29
CA ASN A 350 11.59 15.68 6.54
C ASN A 350 11.50 16.02 5.05
N ILE A 351 12.61 16.48 4.48
CA ILE A 351 12.82 16.67 3.03
C ILE A 351 13.78 15.59 2.54
N ASP A 352 13.27 14.67 1.74
CA ASP A 352 14.04 13.60 1.11
C ASP A 352 14.92 14.15 -0.03
N SER A 353 14.32 14.92 -0.93
CA SER A 353 15.02 15.41 -2.13
C SER A 353 14.35 16.63 -2.75
N ILE A 354 15.11 17.39 -3.53
CA ILE A 354 14.62 18.51 -4.33
C ILE A 354 14.96 18.24 -5.80
N GLU A 355 13.97 18.37 -6.67
CA GLU A 355 14.09 18.26 -8.12
C GLU A 355 13.91 19.63 -8.74
N LEU A 356 14.74 19.95 -9.73
CA LEU A 356 14.69 21.19 -10.50
C LEU A 356 14.46 20.86 -11.97
N HIS A 357 14.10 21.85 -12.79
CA HIS A 357 14.11 21.71 -14.25
C HIS A 357 15.28 22.51 -14.80
N LEU A 358 16.24 21.80 -15.41
CA LEU A 358 17.47 22.33 -15.99
C LEU A 358 17.56 21.89 -17.45
N ASP A 359 18.25 22.66 -18.29
CA ASP A 359 18.64 22.18 -19.62
C ASP A 359 19.71 21.07 -19.50
N SER A 360 19.32 19.83 -19.77
CA SER A 360 20.20 18.66 -19.75
C SER A 360 21.39 18.76 -20.71
N THR A 361 21.30 19.58 -21.76
CA THR A 361 22.34 19.69 -22.78
C THR A 361 23.47 20.64 -22.39
N SER A 362 23.29 21.43 -21.33
CA SER A 362 24.21 22.50 -20.92
C SER A 362 25.39 22.08 -20.05
N TRP A 363 25.54 20.79 -19.69
CA TRP A 363 26.58 20.34 -18.76
C TRP A 363 27.85 19.87 -19.50
N SER A 364 28.94 20.61 -19.35
CA SER A 364 30.26 20.25 -19.87
C SER A 364 31.00 19.24 -18.96
N PRO A 365 31.93 18.42 -19.49
CA PRO A 365 32.78 17.56 -18.67
C PRO A 365 33.56 18.33 -17.60
N GLY A 366 33.51 17.84 -16.35
CA GLY A 366 34.17 18.48 -15.20
C GLY A 366 33.30 19.50 -14.46
N GLU A 367 32.09 19.77 -14.95
CA GLU A 367 31.10 20.58 -14.25
C GLU A 367 30.33 19.80 -13.19
N ALA A 368 29.97 20.50 -12.13
CA ALA A 368 29.10 19.97 -11.08
C ALA A 368 28.24 21.07 -10.46
N LEU A 369 26.97 20.76 -10.24
CA LEU A 369 26.08 21.57 -9.42
C LEU A 369 26.00 20.99 -8.02
N THR A 370 26.11 21.85 -7.01
CA THR A 370 25.82 21.51 -5.62
C THR A 370 24.57 22.24 -5.20
N LEU A 371 23.54 21.50 -4.81
CA LEU A 371 22.38 22.06 -4.10
C LEU A 371 22.63 22.03 -2.60
N LYS A 372 22.40 23.15 -1.94
CA LYS A 372 22.49 23.33 -0.48
C LYS A 372 21.13 23.77 0.04
N LEU A 373 20.68 23.18 1.14
CA LEU A 373 19.48 23.56 1.88
C LEU A 373 19.90 24.30 3.15
N TRP A 374 19.34 25.49 3.35
CA TRP A 374 19.62 26.40 4.44
C TRP A 374 18.35 26.71 5.23
N ASP A 375 18.53 27.14 6.47
CA ASP A 375 17.47 27.65 7.36
C ASP A 375 16.77 28.90 6.82
N SER A 376 17.47 29.74 6.05
CA SER A 376 16.91 30.95 5.45
C SER A 376 17.81 31.46 4.30
N PRO A 377 17.35 32.45 3.51
CA PRO A 377 18.18 33.13 2.52
C PRO A 377 19.42 33.82 3.10
N SER A 378 19.44 34.09 4.41
CA SER A 378 20.61 34.62 5.12
C SER A 378 21.71 33.58 5.35
N LYS A 379 21.43 32.29 5.07
CA LYS A 379 22.39 31.16 5.10
C LYS A 379 23.11 31.02 6.45
N THR A 380 22.38 31.20 7.54
CA THR A 380 22.93 31.11 8.89
C THR A 380 23.28 29.68 9.28
N THR A 381 22.47 28.70 8.86
CA THR A 381 22.68 27.28 9.16
C THR A 381 22.50 26.42 7.91
N LEU A 382 23.54 25.68 7.53
CA LEU A 382 23.43 24.66 6.48
C LEU A 382 22.75 23.43 7.06
N ILE A 383 21.65 23.00 6.44
CA ILE A 383 20.86 21.85 6.88
C ILE A 383 21.30 20.58 6.15
N ALA A 384 21.41 20.65 4.83
CA ALA A 384 21.82 19.52 3.99
C ALA A 384 22.41 20.00 2.66
N SER A 385 23.11 19.11 1.96
CA SER A 385 23.61 19.40 0.61
C SER A 385 23.82 18.14 -0.20
N ASN A 386 23.70 18.26 -1.52
CA ASN A 386 24.00 17.19 -2.47
C ASN A 386 24.60 17.76 -3.76
N ALA A 387 25.58 17.06 -4.32
CA ALA A 387 26.25 17.47 -5.55
C ALA A 387 25.99 16.47 -6.67
N LEU A 388 25.67 16.98 -7.85
CA LEU A 388 25.52 16.22 -9.07
C LEU A 388 26.65 16.61 -10.03
N GLN A 389 27.24 15.60 -10.67
CA GLN A 389 28.28 15.76 -11.68
C GLN A 389 27.64 15.81 -13.08
N SER A 390 28.37 16.29 -14.09
CA SER A 390 27.98 16.33 -15.51
C SER A 390 27.54 14.99 -16.12
N THR A 391 27.77 13.86 -15.44
CA THR A 391 27.22 12.55 -15.78
C THR A 391 25.75 12.36 -15.40
N ASN A 392 25.14 13.32 -14.69
CA ASN A 392 23.72 13.33 -14.30
C ASN A 392 22.92 14.40 -15.06
N ASN A 393 23.30 14.66 -16.31
CA ASN A 393 22.74 15.71 -17.15
C ASN A 393 21.38 15.28 -17.75
N ILE A 394 20.35 15.34 -16.92
CA ILE A 394 18.95 15.06 -17.27
C ILE A 394 18.11 16.32 -17.03
N ASP A 395 16.96 16.46 -17.68
CA ASP A 395 16.16 17.70 -17.61
C ASP A 395 15.58 17.95 -16.21
N TYR A 396 15.34 16.88 -15.45
CA TYR A 396 14.78 16.92 -14.10
C TYR A 396 15.73 16.30 -13.06
N PRO A 397 16.91 16.89 -12.81
CA PRO A 397 17.86 16.31 -11.88
C PRO A 397 17.36 16.47 -10.45
N ARG A 398 17.51 15.39 -9.67
CA ARG A 398 17.04 15.30 -8.29
C ARG A 398 18.20 15.23 -7.31
N PHE A 399 18.28 16.21 -6.44
CA PHE A 399 19.27 16.34 -5.37
C PHE A 399 18.76 15.65 -4.10
N LYS A 400 19.41 14.55 -3.68
CA LYS A 400 19.02 13.79 -2.48
C LYS A 400 19.59 14.40 -1.22
N LEU A 401 18.74 14.86 -0.30
CA LEU A 401 19.12 15.62 0.89
C LEU A 401 18.92 14.86 2.20
N ASN A 402 17.80 14.14 2.36
CA ASN A 402 17.40 13.47 3.60
C ASN A 402 17.51 14.38 4.85
N ALA A 403 16.97 15.60 4.75
CA ALA A 403 17.08 16.65 5.75
C ALA A 403 15.88 16.67 6.71
N ASN A 404 16.13 16.69 8.01
CA ASN A 404 15.09 16.99 9.00
C ASN A 404 14.81 18.50 9.00
N VAL A 405 13.54 18.86 8.99
CA VAL A 405 13.04 20.23 8.97
C VAL A 405 11.90 20.39 9.96
N SER A 406 11.52 21.64 10.23
CA SER A 406 10.37 21.98 11.06
C SER A 406 9.16 22.27 10.17
N ALA A 407 7.97 21.88 10.61
CA ALA A 407 6.73 22.18 9.92
C ALA A 407 6.44 23.69 9.90
N ASN A 408 5.66 24.14 8.91
CA ASN A 408 5.21 25.53 8.76
C ASN A 408 6.35 26.58 8.83
N THR A 409 7.54 26.20 8.39
CA THR A 409 8.80 26.95 8.53
C THR A 409 9.36 27.26 7.14
N THR A 410 9.82 28.48 6.94
CA THR A 410 10.46 28.87 5.69
C THR A 410 11.91 28.39 5.68
N TYR A 411 12.30 27.76 4.58
CA TYR A 411 13.66 27.31 4.27
C TYR A 411 14.12 27.88 2.93
N TYR A 412 15.39 27.67 2.60
CA TYR A 412 15.99 28.19 1.37
C TYR A 412 16.91 27.16 0.74
N TRP A 413 16.68 26.78 -0.51
CA TRP A 413 17.64 26.00 -1.28
C TRP A 413 18.44 26.89 -2.24
N GLU A 414 19.71 26.58 -2.44
CA GLU A 414 20.61 27.26 -3.37
C GLU A 414 21.44 26.26 -4.17
N ILE A 415 21.56 26.48 -5.47
CA ILE A 415 22.45 25.75 -6.37
C ILE A 415 23.68 26.59 -6.71
N THR A 416 24.86 25.97 -6.62
CA THR A 416 26.16 26.57 -6.92
C THR A 416 26.93 25.71 -7.92
N HIS A 417 27.64 26.35 -8.85
CA HIS A 417 28.52 25.69 -9.80
C HIS A 417 29.95 25.54 -9.25
N ASN A 418 30.64 24.44 -9.58
CA ASN A 418 32.00 24.16 -9.10
C ASN A 418 33.13 24.94 -9.81
N GLY A 419 32.82 25.64 -10.91
CA GLY A 419 33.80 26.37 -11.71
C GLY A 419 34.55 25.53 -12.76
N GLY A 420 34.20 24.26 -12.92
CA GLY A 420 34.74 23.38 -13.98
C GLY A 420 34.13 23.68 -15.36
N GLY A 421 34.54 22.94 -16.39
CA GLY A 421 34.00 23.06 -17.76
C GLY A 421 34.06 24.47 -18.33
N ASP A 422 32.97 24.91 -18.97
CA ASP A 422 32.74 26.27 -19.45
C ASP A 422 32.10 27.18 -18.38
N ASN A 423 31.95 26.66 -17.16
CA ASN A 423 31.47 27.36 -15.96
C ASN A 423 30.03 27.87 -16.11
N LEU A 424 29.18 27.08 -16.76
CA LEU A 424 27.85 27.50 -17.16
C LEU A 424 26.90 26.31 -17.29
N ILE A 425 25.97 26.15 -16.35
CA ILE A 425 24.87 25.17 -16.48
C ILE A 425 23.53 25.90 -16.50
N GLY A 426 22.73 25.70 -17.54
CA GLY A 426 21.37 26.22 -17.67
C GLY A 426 20.91 26.38 -19.13
N PRO A 427 19.66 26.85 -19.34
CA PRO A 427 18.82 27.53 -18.37
C PRO A 427 18.27 26.62 -17.25
N VAL A 428 18.14 27.20 -16.06
CA VAL A 428 17.27 26.76 -14.97
C VAL A 428 15.92 27.40 -15.21
N TYR A 429 14.89 26.57 -15.35
CA TYR A 429 13.56 27.02 -15.77
C TYR A 429 12.82 27.72 -14.63
N TYR A 430 12.16 28.83 -14.93
CA TYR A 430 11.44 29.68 -13.96
C TYR A 430 10.26 30.42 -14.61
N THR A 431 9.40 31.04 -13.80
CA THR A 431 8.32 31.96 -14.23
C THR A 431 8.69 33.42 -14.01
N ASN A 432 8.18 34.31 -14.85
CA ASN A 432 8.32 35.77 -14.69
C ASN A 432 7.13 36.43 -13.98
N TYR A 433 6.33 35.63 -13.26
CA TYR A 433 5.28 36.05 -12.34
C TYR A 433 5.33 35.17 -11.08
N ASP A 434 4.83 35.70 -9.97
CA ASP A 434 4.69 34.95 -8.71
C ASP A 434 3.64 33.85 -8.90
N SER A 435 4.12 32.63 -9.00
CA SER A 435 3.35 31.40 -9.16
C SER A 435 3.38 30.53 -7.90
N TYR A 436 4.28 30.86 -6.95
CA TYR A 436 4.46 30.19 -5.69
C TYR A 436 4.57 31.21 -4.55
N THR A 437 3.42 31.60 -4.01
CA THR A 437 3.25 32.72 -3.07
C THR A 437 3.94 32.55 -1.70
N ASP A 438 4.39 31.33 -1.38
CA ASP A 438 5.07 31.00 -0.11
C ASP A 438 6.61 31.07 -0.22
N GLY A 439 7.11 31.68 -1.30
CA GLY A 439 8.52 31.72 -1.64
C GLY A 439 8.92 32.94 -2.45
N ASN A 440 10.22 33.07 -2.68
CA ASN A 440 10.79 34.04 -3.60
C ASN A 440 12.00 33.41 -4.28
N LEU A 441 12.19 33.70 -5.57
CA LEU A 441 13.42 33.40 -6.29
C LEU A 441 14.55 34.34 -5.87
N TYR A 442 15.79 33.84 -5.91
CA TYR A 442 17.01 34.59 -5.66
C TYR A 442 18.04 34.31 -6.76
N SER A 443 18.61 35.36 -7.33
CA SER A 443 19.75 35.29 -8.25
C SER A 443 20.93 36.07 -7.67
N ASN A 444 22.05 35.39 -7.46
CA ASN A 444 23.25 35.95 -6.82
C ASN A 444 22.95 36.70 -5.51
N GLY A 445 22.08 36.11 -4.68
CA GLY A 445 21.64 36.69 -3.40
C GLY A 445 20.64 37.85 -3.49
N THR A 446 20.24 38.28 -4.70
CA THR A 446 19.21 39.31 -4.90
C THR A 446 17.84 38.65 -5.11
N SER A 447 16.84 39.05 -4.33
CA SER A 447 15.48 38.52 -4.44
C SER A 447 14.73 39.06 -5.67
N ALA A 448 14.02 38.19 -6.37
CA ALA A 448 13.10 38.50 -7.46
C ALA A 448 11.69 37.98 -7.08
N PRO A 449 10.88 38.76 -6.34
CA PRO A 449 9.66 38.27 -5.71
C PRO A 449 8.49 38.00 -6.67
N ASN A 450 8.62 38.38 -7.95
CA ASN A 450 7.62 38.12 -8.99
C ASN A 450 8.08 36.98 -9.90
N SER A 451 8.85 36.03 -9.39
CA SER A 451 9.43 34.96 -10.18
C SER A 451 9.69 33.75 -9.30
N ASP A 452 9.50 32.55 -9.84
CA ASP A 452 9.75 31.30 -9.14
C ASP A 452 10.44 30.30 -10.04
N PHE A 453 11.43 29.58 -9.51
CA PHE A 453 11.99 28.45 -10.22
C PHE A 453 10.96 27.32 -10.33
N TYR A 454 11.11 26.49 -11.36
CA TYR A 454 10.51 25.17 -11.34
C TYR A 454 11.22 24.31 -10.30
N PHE A 455 10.46 23.80 -9.33
CA PHE A 455 10.98 22.87 -8.36
C PHE A 455 9.89 21.94 -7.80
N ARG A 456 10.32 20.74 -7.40
CA ARG A 456 9.54 19.80 -6.61
C ARG A 456 10.30 19.41 -5.37
N ILE A 457 9.64 19.45 -4.22
CA ILE A 457 10.21 18.99 -2.95
C ILE A 457 9.53 17.69 -2.55
N TYR A 458 10.34 16.66 -2.37
CA TYR A 458 9.91 15.35 -1.90
C TYR A 458 10.28 15.19 -0.44
N GLY A 459 9.43 14.53 0.33
CA GLY A 459 9.69 14.22 1.73
C GLY A 459 8.70 13.22 2.30
N LYS A 460 8.72 13.02 3.62
CA LYS A 460 7.82 12.10 4.32
C LYS A 460 7.41 12.67 5.67
N ASP A 461 6.10 12.75 5.86
CA ASP A 461 5.46 12.74 7.16
C ASP A 461 4.37 11.70 7.14
N ARG A 462 4.67 10.51 7.64
CA ARG A 462 3.61 9.54 7.95
C ARG A 462 3.04 9.86 9.32
N LEU A 463 2.51 11.06 9.42
CA LEU A 463 1.80 11.48 10.60
C LEU A 463 0.44 10.81 10.59
N LYS A 464 0.16 10.07 11.65
CA LYS A 464 -1.19 9.63 11.97
C LYS A 464 -1.93 10.85 12.45
N MET A 465 -2.95 11.25 11.73
CA MET A 465 -4.01 12.06 12.31
C MET A 465 -5.12 11.10 12.71
N PRO A 466 -5.17 10.65 13.99
CA PRO A 466 -6.19 9.71 14.40
C PRO A 466 -7.55 10.36 14.23
N LEU A 467 -8.43 9.67 13.50
CA LEU A 467 -9.84 10.04 13.42
C LEU A 467 -10.46 9.86 14.81
N LEU A 468 -10.86 10.97 15.44
CA LEU A 468 -11.40 10.98 16.80
C LEU A 468 -12.92 10.80 16.82
N ALA A 469 -13.59 11.41 15.85
CA ALA A 469 -15.03 11.37 15.66
C ALA A 469 -15.34 11.65 14.20
N SER A 470 -16.34 10.96 13.66
CA SER A 470 -16.79 11.21 12.30
C SER A 470 -18.26 10.87 12.12
N GLN A 471 -18.88 11.62 11.23
CA GLN A 471 -20.07 11.24 10.50
C GLN A 471 -19.68 11.41 9.02
N THR A 472 -19.91 10.39 8.18
CA THR A 472 -19.63 10.48 6.73
C THR A 472 -20.83 10.26 5.81
N LEU A 473 -22.01 9.95 6.35
CA LEU A 473 -23.21 9.71 5.54
C LEU A 473 -23.81 11.02 5.04
N GLN A 474 -23.85 11.15 3.72
CA GLN A 474 -24.39 12.33 3.05
C GLN A 474 -25.91 12.26 2.97
N GLY A 475 -26.53 13.42 2.79
CA GLY A 475 -27.97 13.56 2.72
C GLY A 475 -28.38 14.85 2.05
N THR A 476 -28.90 15.78 2.84
CA THR A 476 -29.21 17.14 2.40
C THR A 476 -28.10 18.10 2.88
N GLY A 477 -28.43 19.37 3.04
CA GLY A 477 -27.52 20.32 3.64
C GLY A 477 -28.16 21.68 3.84
N TYR A 478 -27.37 22.58 4.43
CA TYR A 478 -27.77 23.96 4.70
C TYR A 478 -26.71 24.91 4.19
N ASN A 479 -27.13 26.09 3.74
CA ASN A 479 -26.21 27.20 3.51
C ASN A 479 -25.86 27.86 4.84
N VAL A 480 -24.62 28.24 5.03
CA VAL A 480 -24.19 29.11 6.11
C VAL A 480 -24.17 30.55 5.60
N THR A 481 -24.82 31.45 6.35
CA THR A 481 -24.94 32.87 6.03
C THR A 481 -24.63 33.71 7.27
N SER A 482 -24.54 35.03 7.15
CA SER A 482 -24.33 35.91 8.31
C SER A 482 -25.42 35.83 9.38
N THR A 483 -26.59 35.27 9.06
CA THR A 483 -27.72 35.07 9.99
C THR A 483 -28.09 33.60 10.15
N ASN A 484 -27.33 32.68 9.55
CA ASN A 484 -27.58 31.24 9.63
C ASN A 484 -26.29 30.50 10.01
N SER A 485 -26.07 30.27 11.31
CA SER A 485 -24.95 29.45 11.80
C SER A 485 -25.33 27.97 11.87
N LEU A 486 -24.33 27.11 11.66
CA LEU A 486 -24.48 25.66 11.73
C LEU A 486 -23.53 25.12 12.79
N GLY A 487 -23.88 24.04 13.48
CA GLY A 487 -22.98 23.45 14.46
C GLY A 487 -23.32 22.02 14.81
N GLN A 488 -22.44 21.37 15.55
CA GLN A 488 -22.58 19.97 15.94
C GLN A 488 -21.83 19.71 17.23
N THR A 489 -22.46 18.96 18.14
CA THR A 489 -21.73 18.37 19.27
C THR A 489 -21.05 17.07 18.88
N PHE A 490 -19.87 16.82 19.43
CA PHE A 490 -19.13 15.58 19.28
C PHE A 490 -18.39 15.23 20.56
N LYS A 491 -17.95 13.98 20.69
CA LYS A 491 -17.24 13.50 21.89
C LYS A 491 -15.84 13.02 21.55
N THR A 492 -14.85 13.46 22.33
CA THR A 492 -13.46 12.98 22.20
C THR A 492 -13.31 11.55 22.74
N PRO A 493 -12.45 10.71 22.15
CA PRO A 493 -12.13 9.39 22.70
C PRO A 493 -11.44 9.45 24.07
N LEU A 494 -11.39 8.30 24.76
CA LEU A 494 -10.76 8.14 26.09
C LEU A 494 -9.28 8.52 26.16
N ASN A 495 -8.56 8.48 25.04
CA ASN A 495 -7.11 8.71 24.99
C ASN A 495 -6.74 9.95 24.15
N SER A 496 -7.70 10.84 23.86
CA SER A 496 -7.44 12.02 23.04
C SER A 496 -7.58 13.31 23.84
N THR A 497 -6.49 14.07 23.95
CA THR A 497 -6.43 15.35 24.65
C THR A 497 -6.12 16.52 23.74
N TYR A 498 -6.23 16.32 22.43
CA TYR A 498 -5.89 17.33 21.44
C TYR A 498 -6.75 17.18 20.19
N ILE A 499 -7.21 18.31 19.66
CA ILE A 499 -7.88 18.41 18.36
C ILE A 499 -6.99 19.23 17.45
N ASN A 500 -6.51 18.60 16.38
CA ASN A 500 -5.71 19.28 15.38
C ASN A 500 -6.58 20.07 14.42
N MET A 501 -7.59 19.42 13.85
CA MET A 501 -8.46 20.02 12.84
C MET A 501 -9.83 19.37 12.79
N ILE A 502 -10.78 20.11 12.22
CA ILE A 502 -12.09 19.59 11.84
C ILE A 502 -12.25 19.78 10.34
N GLN A 503 -12.59 18.70 9.66
CA GLN A 503 -12.95 18.70 8.24
C GLN A 503 -14.47 18.60 8.12
N LEU A 504 -15.06 19.41 7.25
CA LEU A 504 -16.49 19.38 6.93
C LEU A 504 -16.66 19.09 5.44
N MET A 505 -17.79 18.51 5.03
CA MET A 505 -18.14 18.46 3.62
C MET A 505 -18.97 19.69 3.23
N VAL A 506 -18.43 20.51 2.33
CA VAL A 506 -19.02 21.77 1.88
C VAL A 506 -19.01 21.76 0.36
N ASP A 507 -20.14 22.08 -0.29
CA ASP A 507 -20.17 22.27 -1.74
C ASP A 507 -19.25 23.45 -2.12
N SER A 508 -18.09 23.14 -2.67
CA SER A 508 -17.09 24.15 -3.01
C SER A 508 -17.52 25.07 -4.15
N SER A 509 -18.44 24.63 -5.00
CA SER A 509 -18.95 25.42 -6.13
C SER A 509 -19.77 26.63 -5.68
N SER A 510 -20.28 26.60 -4.46
CA SER A 510 -21.04 27.68 -3.85
C SER A 510 -20.19 28.77 -3.20
N TRP A 511 -18.89 28.52 -3.01
CA TRP A 511 -18.02 29.37 -2.21
C TRP A 511 -17.38 30.46 -3.08
N GLY A 512 -17.99 31.65 -3.08
CA GLY A 512 -17.58 32.77 -3.92
C GLY A 512 -16.34 33.51 -3.40
N ALA A 513 -15.64 34.20 -4.30
CA ALA A 513 -14.53 35.08 -3.94
C ALA A 513 -15.00 36.17 -2.95
N GLY A 514 -14.23 36.39 -1.89
CA GLY A 514 -14.58 37.35 -0.83
C GLY A 514 -15.51 36.82 0.26
N GLU A 515 -15.80 35.52 0.28
CA GLU A 515 -16.56 34.85 1.33
C GLU A 515 -15.64 34.09 2.29
N ALA A 516 -15.85 34.30 3.59
CA ALA A 516 -15.04 33.69 4.64
C ALA A 516 -15.90 32.82 5.57
N LEU A 517 -15.48 31.58 5.75
CA LEU A 517 -16.07 30.65 6.71
C LEU A 517 -15.20 30.53 7.94
N THR A 518 -15.81 30.71 9.11
CA THR A 518 -15.14 30.57 10.40
C THR A 518 -15.75 29.42 11.17
N LEU A 519 -14.93 28.40 11.46
CA LEU A 519 -15.26 27.33 12.39
C LEU A 519 -14.74 27.70 13.77
N LYS A 520 -15.59 27.61 14.79
CA LYS A 520 -15.29 27.86 16.20
C LYS A 520 -15.51 26.59 17.00
N LEU A 521 -14.57 26.22 17.86
CA LEU A 521 -14.69 25.12 18.81
C LEU A 521 -15.02 25.68 20.20
N TRP A 522 -16.08 25.17 20.81
CA TRP A 522 -16.59 25.56 22.12
C TRP A 522 -16.59 24.37 23.08
N ASP A 523 -16.55 24.67 24.38
CA ASP A 523 -16.73 23.71 25.47
C ASP A 523 -18.06 22.96 25.41
N SER A 524 -19.12 23.61 24.93
CA SER A 524 -20.46 23.03 24.79
C SER A 524 -21.32 23.85 23.84
N SER A 525 -22.51 23.35 23.49
CA SER A 525 -23.49 24.10 22.68
C SER A 525 -24.06 25.35 23.39
N SER A 526 -23.79 25.51 24.69
CA SER A 526 -24.09 26.75 25.43
C SER A 526 -23.05 27.86 25.17
N LYS A 527 -21.94 27.55 24.50
CA LYS A 527 -20.89 28.49 24.06
C LYS A 527 -20.32 29.33 25.20
N THR A 528 -20.06 28.71 26.36
CA THR A 528 -19.59 29.47 27.53
C THR A 528 -18.11 29.83 27.39
N THR A 529 -17.32 28.96 26.75
CA THR A 529 -15.89 29.12 26.57
C THR A 529 -15.49 28.77 25.14
N LEU A 530 -14.98 29.76 24.41
CA LEU A 530 -14.36 29.54 23.10
C LEU A 530 -12.99 28.89 23.32
N ILE A 531 -12.78 27.72 22.72
CA ILE A 531 -11.52 26.98 22.81
C ILE A 531 -10.59 27.39 21.66
N ALA A 532 -11.10 27.40 20.43
CA ALA A 532 -10.34 27.79 19.25
C ALA A 532 -11.22 28.19 18.07
N SER A 533 -10.60 28.76 17.04
CA SER A 533 -11.27 29.09 15.79
C SER A 533 -10.32 29.05 14.61
N SER A 534 -10.86 28.73 13.43
CA SER A 534 -10.15 28.74 12.15
C SER A 534 -11.01 29.42 11.09
N THR A 535 -10.43 30.28 10.28
CA THR A 535 -11.14 30.98 9.20
C THR A 535 -10.49 30.64 7.87
N LEU A 536 -11.31 30.22 6.91
CA LEU A 536 -10.93 29.92 5.54
C LEU A 536 -11.62 30.90 4.57
N THR A 537 -10.99 31.15 3.42
CA THR A 537 -11.53 31.91 2.28
C THR A 537 -11.63 31.01 1.07
N ALA A 538 -12.42 31.37 0.05
CA ALA A 538 -12.75 30.51 -1.11
C ALA A 538 -11.58 29.84 -1.88
N THR A 539 -10.32 30.27 -1.72
CA THR A 539 -9.19 29.72 -2.48
C THR A 539 -8.78 28.32 -2.02
N ASN A 540 -8.88 27.35 -2.95
CA ASN A 540 -8.26 26.01 -2.92
C ASN A 540 -8.66 25.06 -1.78
N ASN A 541 -9.87 25.18 -1.22
CA ASN A 541 -10.30 24.30 -0.12
C ASN A 541 -10.97 22.98 -0.56
N GLY A 542 -11.40 22.86 -1.82
CA GLY A 542 -12.15 21.69 -2.31
C GLY A 542 -13.46 21.45 -1.56
N ASP A 543 -14.09 20.28 -1.78
CA ASP A 543 -15.36 19.91 -1.13
C ASP A 543 -15.20 19.49 0.34
N TYR A 544 -13.96 19.36 0.81
CA TYR A 544 -13.65 18.96 2.18
C TYR A 544 -12.69 19.93 2.88
N PRO A 545 -13.10 21.20 3.08
CA PRO A 545 -12.28 22.21 3.76
C PRO A 545 -11.78 21.75 5.13
N GLN A 546 -10.52 22.06 5.41
CA GLN A 546 -9.81 21.65 6.62
C GLN A 546 -9.59 22.83 7.57
N PHE A 547 -10.36 22.90 8.66
CA PHE A 547 -10.25 23.96 9.65
C PHE A 547 -9.21 23.57 10.72
N GLN A 548 -8.02 24.17 10.64
CA GLN A 548 -6.93 23.93 11.60
C GLN A 548 -7.21 24.67 12.92
N LEU A 549 -7.29 23.92 14.02
CA LEU A 549 -7.64 24.43 15.36
C LEU A 549 -6.49 24.33 16.36
N ALA A 550 -5.67 23.28 16.26
CA ALA A 550 -4.48 23.06 17.08
C ALA A 550 -4.68 23.32 18.59
N SER A 551 -5.60 22.58 19.21
CA SER A 551 -6.11 22.90 20.56
C SER A 551 -6.14 21.73 21.52
N ASN A 552 -5.74 22.01 22.77
CA ASN A 552 -5.88 21.06 23.88
C ASN A 552 -7.35 20.90 24.28
N VAL A 553 -7.74 19.66 24.52
CA VAL A 553 -9.06 19.27 25.01
C VAL A 553 -8.93 18.18 26.08
N SER A 554 -10.03 17.89 26.77
CA SER A 554 -10.12 16.77 27.69
C SER A 554 -10.56 15.51 26.95
N ALA A 555 -10.03 14.37 27.38
CA ALA A 555 -10.45 13.08 26.85
C ALA A 555 -11.88 12.73 27.31
N ASN A 556 -12.57 11.89 26.54
CA ASN A 556 -13.94 11.43 26.85
C ASN A 556 -14.94 12.57 27.15
N THR A 557 -14.76 13.71 26.50
CA THR A 557 -15.51 14.96 26.79
C THR A 557 -16.24 15.42 25.55
N SER A 558 -17.47 15.90 25.73
CA SER A 558 -18.27 16.47 24.65
C SER A 558 -17.89 17.93 24.38
N TYR A 559 -17.80 18.29 23.11
CA TYR A 559 -17.50 19.62 22.60
C TYR A 559 -18.50 20.02 21.53
N TYR A 560 -18.49 21.29 21.13
CA TYR A 560 -19.37 21.82 20.09
C TYR A 560 -18.57 22.63 19.07
N TRP A 561 -18.63 22.27 17.79
CA TRP A 561 -18.14 23.16 16.73
C TRP A 561 -19.29 23.98 16.15
N GLU A 562 -19.01 25.23 15.79
CA GLU A 562 -19.93 26.14 15.10
C GLU A 562 -19.28 26.76 13.87
N LEU A 563 -19.94 26.65 12.73
CA LEU A 563 -19.59 27.29 11.48
C LEU A 563 -20.41 28.57 11.27
N THR A 564 -19.72 29.66 10.95
CA THR A 564 -20.29 31.00 10.74
C THR A 564 -19.74 31.65 9.49
N HIS A 565 -20.55 32.49 8.84
CA HIS A 565 -20.15 33.33 7.70
C HIS A 565 -20.17 34.81 8.14
N ASN A 566 -19.11 35.57 7.84
CA ASN A 566 -18.97 36.96 8.33
C ASN A 566 -19.52 38.02 7.36
N GLY A 567 -20.24 37.63 6.31
CA GLY A 567 -20.63 38.50 5.20
C GLY A 567 -19.56 38.57 4.10
N GLY A 568 -19.86 39.30 3.02
CA GLY A 568 -19.05 39.28 1.78
C GLY A 568 -19.70 38.41 0.70
N GLY A 569 -19.23 38.55 -0.55
CA GLY A 569 -19.75 37.79 -1.70
C GLY A 569 -21.27 37.88 -1.89
N ASN A 570 -21.93 36.73 -2.05
CA ASN A 570 -23.39 36.61 -2.10
C ASN A 570 -24.00 36.35 -0.70
N ASN A 571 -23.15 36.30 0.34
CA ASN A 571 -23.48 36.02 1.74
C ASN A 571 -24.06 34.62 1.98
N SER A 572 -23.62 33.63 1.20
CA SER A 572 -24.15 32.27 1.27
C SER A 572 -23.15 31.26 0.74
N VAL A 573 -22.52 30.51 1.65
CA VAL A 573 -21.69 29.35 1.29
C VAL A 573 -22.43 28.07 1.68
N GLY A 574 -22.41 27.08 0.81
CA GLY A 574 -23.01 25.77 1.04
C GLY A 574 -23.60 25.15 -0.22
N TRP A 575 -23.92 23.87 -0.19
CA TRP A 575 -24.42 23.19 1.00
C TRP A 575 -23.31 22.68 1.92
N VAL A 576 -23.47 22.90 3.23
CA VAL A 576 -22.79 22.11 4.25
C VAL A 576 -23.61 20.85 4.45
N TRP A 577 -23.04 19.71 4.07
CA TRP A 577 -23.78 18.45 3.95
C TRP A 577 -24.10 17.84 5.31
N ASN A 578 -25.27 17.20 5.43
CA ASN A 578 -25.72 16.47 6.61
C ASN A 578 -26.38 15.14 6.22
N SER A 579 -26.60 14.25 7.20
CA SER A 579 -27.44 13.07 7.01
C SER A 579 -28.93 13.42 6.98
N ASN A 580 -29.77 12.46 6.59
CA ASN A 580 -31.23 12.60 6.70
C ASN A 580 -31.76 12.34 8.13
N THR A 581 -30.98 11.66 8.95
CA THR A 581 -31.34 11.17 10.28
C THR A 581 -30.19 11.41 11.25
N ASN A 582 -30.48 11.41 12.55
CA ASN A 582 -29.45 11.42 13.57
C ASN A 582 -28.70 10.07 13.54
N ASN A 583 -27.47 10.11 13.03
CA ASN A 583 -26.61 8.95 12.80
C ASN A 583 -25.37 8.97 13.70
N TYR A 584 -25.10 10.10 14.38
CA TYR A 584 -23.96 10.27 15.25
C TYR A 584 -24.39 10.25 16.72
N ALA A 585 -24.25 9.09 17.35
CA ALA A 585 -24.81 8.82 18.68
C ALA A 585 -24.28 9.72 19.82
N ASP A 586 -23.07 10.26 19.67
CA ASP A 586 -22.39 11.06 20.69
C ASP A 586 -22.62 12.57 20.52
N GLY A 587 -23.66 12.98 19.77
CA GLY A 587 -23.89 14.37 19.46
C GLY A 587 -25.25 14.70 18.85
N SER A 588 -25.39 15.97 18.48
CA SER A 588 -26.55 16.52 17.77
C SER A 588 -26.11 17.69 16.90
N ALA A 589 -26.70 17.83 15.71
CA ALA A 589 -26.53 19.02 14.90
C ALA A 589 -27.43 20.17 15.37
N TYR A 590 -27.03 21.38 15.00
CA TYR A 590 -27.68 22.62 15.33
C TYR A 590 -27.73 23.56 14.12
N GLN A 591 -28.85 24.27 13.96
CA GLN A 591 -28.98 25.43 13.07
C GLN A 591 -29.45 26.62 13.90
N ASN A 592 -28.69 27.72 13.90
CA ASN A 592 -28.95 28.89 14.75
C ASN A 592 -29.15 28.54 16.24
N GLY A 593 -28.41 27.55 16.73
CA GLY A 593 -28.51 27.08 18.11
C GLY A 593 -29.72 26.20 18.41
N LEU A 594 -30.58 25.89 17.43
CA LEU A 594 -31.69 24.95 17.57
C LEU A 594 -31.26 23.55 17.14
N VAL A 595 -31.57 22.55 17.95
CA VAL A 595 -31.24 21.14 17.69
C VAL A 595 -31.96 20.64 16.43
N LEU A 596 -31.25 19.88 15.61
CA LEU A 596 -31.75 19.20 14.43
C LEU A 596 -31.93 17.69 14.67
N ASN A 597 -32.69 17.04 13.78
CA ASN A 597 -32.88 15.58 13.77
C ASN A 597 -31.94 14.87 12.78
N ASN A 598 -30.86 15.53 12.38
CA ASN A 598 -29.79 15.03 11.51
C ASN A 598 -28.42 15.37 12.11
N ASP A 599 -27.34 14.91 11.46
CA ASP A 599 -25.97 15.24 11.83
C ASP A 599 -25.19 15.71 10.61
N PHE A 600 -24.32 16.69 10.78
CA PHE A 600 -23.46 17.17 9.69
C PHE A 600 -22.43 16.11 9.28
N VAL A 601 -21.94 16.18 8.04
CA VAL A 601 -20.79 15.40 7.58
C VAL A 601 -19.52 16.07 8.08
N PHE A 602 -18.85 15.43 9.03
CA PHE A 602 -17.63 15.97 9.65
C PHE A 602 -16.64 14.87 10.02
N ARG A 603 -15.36 15.25 10.09
CA ARG A 603 -14.26 14.44 10.65
C ARG A 603 -13.46 15.30 11.62
N VAL A 604 -13.25 14.80 12.83
CA VAL A 604 -12.41 15.45 13.84
C VAL A 604 -11.12 14.66 13.94
N TYR A 605 -9.99 15.34 13.77
CA TYR A 605 -8.67 14.73 13.80
C TYR A 605 -7.91 15.15 15.06
N GLY A 606 -7.24 14.18 15.67
CA GLY A 606 -6.47 14.38 16.89
C GLY A 606 -5.04 14.84 16.66
N SER A 607 -4.22 14.78 17.71
CA SER A 607 -2.80 15.14 17.60
C SER A 607 -2.12 14.35 16.50
N PRO A 608 -1.40 15.01 15.58
CA PRO A 608 -0.50 14.29 14.68
C PRO A 608 0.53 13.56 15.54
N ALA A 609 0.71 12.27 15.25
CA ALA A 609 1.72 11.43 15.88
C ALA A 609 2.45 10.64 14.80
N ILE A 610 3.74 10.37 15.00
CA ILE A 610 4.50 9.57 14.04
C ILE A 610 3.96 8.13 14.09
N LYS A 611 3.45 7.64 12.93
CA LYS A 611 3.00 6.24 12.76
C LYS A 611 4.18 5.30 12.92
N ASP A 612 5.27 5.65 12.24
CA ASP A 612 6.50 4.87 12.27
C ASP A 612 7.20 5.04 13.62
N LYS A 613 7.61 3.94 14.23
CA LYS A 613 8.30 3.94 15.52
C LYS A 613 9.69 3.36 15.38
N ILE A 614 10.61 3.86 16.20
CA ILE A 614 11.96 3.32 16.31
C ILE A 614 12.25 2.99 17.77
N VAL A 615 12.71 1.77 18.02
CA VAL A 615 13.29 1.36 19.30
C VAL A 615 14.75 1.04 19.04
N MET A 616 15.68 1.69 19.74
CA MET A 616 17.11 1.56 19.43
C MET A 616 18.00 1.72 20.66
N ASN A 617 19.21 1.15 20.53
CA ASN A 617 20.38 1.51 21.31
C ASN A 617 21.52 1.82 20.34
N SER A 618 22.21 2.93 20.57
CA SER A 618 23.31 3.41 19.69
C SER A 618 24.62 3.65 20.43
N THR A 619 24.74 3.13 21.65
CA THR A 619 25.99 3.23 22.41
C THR A 619 27.01 2.26 21.83
N PHE A 620 28.09 2.81 21.27
CA PHE A 620 29.19 2.04 20.70
C PHE A 620 30.12 1.48 21.79
N GLY A 621 30.76 0.34 21.53
CA GLY A 621 31.65 -0.32 22.49
C GLY A 621 32.44 -1.48 21.86
N ASP A 622 32.71 -2.49 22.67
CA ASP A 622 33.28 -3.77 22.24
C ASP A 622 32.19 -4.63 21.55
N GLY A 623 32.40 -5.93 21.43
CA GLY A 623 31.47 -6.81 20.74
C GLY A 623 31.70 -8.27 21.10
N ASP A 624 30.80 -9.10 20.58
CA ASP A 624 30.83 -10.54 20.75
C ASP A 624 30.73 -11.23 19.39
N PHE A 625 31.32 -12.41 19.26
CA PHE A 625 31.21 -13.22 18.05
C PHE A 625 29.97 -14.11 18.09
N VAL A 626 29.08 -13.98 17.12
CA VAL A 626 27.99 -14.93 16.88
C VAL A 626 28.57 -16.15 16.16
N SER A 627 28.30 -17.34 16.72
CA SER A 627 28.73 -18.62 16.16
C SER A 627 27.72 -19.72 16.48
N THR A 628 27.91 -20.92 15.95
CA THR A 628 27.06 -22.08 16.28
C THR A 628 27.07 -22.46 17.77
N SER A 629 28.09 -22.06 18.52
CA SER A 629 28.19 -22.27 19.97
C SER A 629 27.96 -21.01 20.79
N ASN A 630 27.77 -19.85 20.15
CA ASN A 630 27.55 -18.58 20.82
C ASN A 630 26.41 -17.79 20.17
N ALA A 631 25.22 -17.89 20.75
CA ALA A 631 24.09 -17.05 20.40
C ALA A 631 24.16 -15.73 21.18
N VAL A 632 23.84 -14.64 20.51
CA VAL A 632 23.85 -13.28 21.08
C VAL A 632 22.47 -12.67 20.93
N GLY A 633 21.96 -12.00 21.94
CA GLY A 633 20.59 -11.48 21.92
C GLY A 633 20.39 -10.19 22.69
N GLN A 634 19.17 -9.67 22.60
CA GLN A 634 18.73 -8.43 23.22
C GLN A 634 17.23 -8.50 23.50
N THR A 635 16.79 -8.12 24.70
CA THR A 635 15.37 -7.83 24.91
C THR A 635 15.05 -6.39 24.51
N ILE A 636 13.88 -6.19 23.90
CA ILE A 636 13.32 -4.89 23.54
C ILE A 636 11.93 -4.74 24.11
N LYS A 637 11.49 -3.51 24.39
CA LYS A 637 10.11 -3.20 24.72
C LYS A 637 9.47 -2.40 23.61
N THR A 638 8.32 -2.86 23.13
CA THR A 638 7.57 -2.14 22.09
C THR A 638 6.95 -0.85 22.64
N PRO A 639 6.76 0.18 21.79
CA PRO A 639 6.05 1.39 22.17
C PRO A 639 4.64 1.11 22.72
N ALA A 640 4.18 1.95 23.64
CA ALA A 640 2.86 1.80 24.25
C ALA A 640 1.70 2.06 23.26
N ASP A 641 1.94 2.88 22.25
CA ASP A 641 1.02 3.25 21.18
C ASP A 641 1.33 2.53 19.86
N LEU A 642 2.05 1.40 19.90
CA LEU A 642 2.44 0.66 18.71
C LEU A 642 1.21 0.21 17.90
N ASP A 643 1.15 0.62 16.63
CA ASP A 643 0.10 0.24 15.70
C ASP A 643 0.61 -0.26 14.32
N ARG A 644 1.93 -0.23 14.10
CA ARG A 644 2.63 -0.77 12.93
C ARG A 644 3.29 -2.11 13.23
N ASN A 645 3.44 -2.95 12.21
CA ASN A 645 4.25 -4.16 12.32
C ASN A 645 5.75 -3.80 12.42
N LEU A 646 6.54 -4.71 13.00
CA LEU A 646 8.00 -4.63 13.01
C LEU A 646 8.49 -4.87 11.59
N TYR A 647 8.79 -3.80 10.85
CA TYR A 647 9.27 -3.88 9.48
C TYR A 647 10.65 -4.52 9.43
N SER A 648 11.59 -4.00 10.21
CA SER A 648 12.96 -4.48 10.19
C SER A 648 13.71 -4.29 11.50
N VAL A 649 14.82 -5.02 11.62
CA VAL A 649 15.82 -4.83 12.67
C VAL A 649 17.18 -4.67 12.02
N GLU A 650 17.91 -3.64 12.43
CA GLU A 650 19.29 -3.37 12.03
C GLU A 650 20.20 -3.51 13.24
N LEU A 651 21.38 -4.11 13.06
CA LEU A 651 22.38 -4.28 14.12
C LEU A 651 23.73 -3.80 13.63
N TYR A 652 24.57 -3.31 14.53
CA TYR A 652 25.94 -2.96 14.17
C TYR A 652 26.82 -4.21 14.13
N VAL A 653 27.34 -4.54 12.95
CA VAL A 653 28.12 -5.76 12.69
C VAL A 653 29.41 -5.37 12.01
N ASP A 654 30.52 -6.06 12.32
CA ASP A 654 31.78 -5.87 11.59
C ASP A 654 31.79 -6.73 10.31
N PRO A 655 31.58 -6.14 9.12
CA PRO A 655 31.51 -6.88 7.86
C PRO A 655 32.87 -7.44 7.42
N SER A 656 33.98 -7.13 8.10
CA SER A 656 35.27 -7.77 7.86
C SER A 656 35.35 -9.18 8.44
N THR A 657 34.54 -9.47 9.47
CA THR A 657 34.49 -10.78 10.12
C THR A 657 33.56 -11.77 9.43
N TRP A 658 32.63 -11.26 8.62
CA TRP A 658 31.65 -12.05 7.87
C TRP A 658 32.24 -12.56 6.55
N THR A 659 32.42 -13.88 6.47
CA THR A 659 33.03 -14.59 5.35
C THR A 659 31.99 -15.25 4.44
N THR A 660 32.38 -15.60 3.21
CA THR A 660 31.49 -16.29 2.26
C THR A 660 31.06 -17.65 2.78
N GLY A 661 29.79 -17.99 2.60
CA GLY A 661 29.16 -19.22 3.09
C GLY A 661 28.59 -19.12 4.51
N GLU A 662 28.72 -17.96 5.17
CA GLU A 662 28.11 -17.71 6.47
C GLU A 662 26.70 -17.11 6.35
N THR A 663 25.79 -17.64 7.16
CA THR A 663 24.42 -17.12 7.30
C THR A 663 24.17 -16.73 8.74
N MET A 664 23.78 -15.48 8.94
CA MET A 664 23.31 -14.98 10.23
C MET A 664 21.78 -14.94 10.22
N THR A 665 21.17 -15.50 11.26
CA THR A 665 19.72 -15.54 11.43
C THR A 665 19.33 -14.72 12.65
N LEU A 666 18.43 -13.74 12.49
CA LEU A 666 17.81 -13.05 13.62
C LEU A 666 16.38 -13.56 13.81
N THR A 667 16.06 -13.98 15.03
CA THR A 667 14.71 -14.45 15.40
C THR A 667 14.13 -13.59 16.52
N VAL A 668 12.86 -13.21 16.39
CA VAL A 668 12.09 -12.50 17.41
C VAL A 668 11.22 -13.49 18.16
N TYR A 669 11.48 -13.67 19.45
CA TYR A 669 10.73 -14.55 20.35
C TYR A 669 9.82 -13.77 21.30
N ASP A 670 8.78 -14.44 21.81
CA ASP A 670 7.92 -13.94 22.89
C ASP A 670 8.74 -13.49 24.12
N SER A 671 9.79 -14.24 24.45
CA SER A 671 10.63 -14.03 25.63
C SER A 671 11.92 -14.85 25.51
N VAL A 672 12.80 -14.73 26.51
CA VAL A 672 14.00 -15.58 26.62
C VAL A 672 13.67 -17.08 26.80
N SER A 673 12.42 -17.42 27.12
CA SER A 673 11.94 -18.82 27.16
C SER A 673 11.60 -19.39 25.78
N LYS A 674 11.57 -18.55 24.73
CA LYS A 674 11.43 -18.96 23.31
C LYS A 674 10.24 -19.88 23.03
N LYS A 675 9.09 -19.56 23.62
CA LYS A 675 7.87 -20.36 23.43
C LYS A 675 7.25 -20.15 22.06
N GLU A 676 7.42 -18.98 21.46
CA GLU A 676 6.84 -18.59 20.18
C GLU A 676 7.80 -17.71 19.39
N VAL A 677 7.90 -17.95 18.09
CA VAL A 677 8.60 -17.10 17.11
C VAL A 677 7.59 -16.15 16.47
N PHE A 678 7.82 -14.85 16.58
CA PHE A 678 7.00 -13.78 16.02
C PHE A 678 7.48 -13.27 14.66
N ALA A 679 8.79 -13.37 14.39
CA ALA A 679 9.42 -13.04 13.12
C ALA A 679 10.79 -13.69 13.04
N LYS A 680 11.25 -13.93 11.82
CA LYS A 680 12.58 -14.50 11.56
C LYS A 680 13.04 -14.02 10.18
N ASP A 681 14.31 -13.65 10.10
CA ASP A 681 14.96 -13.39 8.81
C ASP A 681 16.42 -13.86 8.85
N SER A 682 16.98 -14.15 7.68
CA SER A 682 18.33 -14.66 7.52
C SER A 682 19.05 -13.95 6.40
N ILE A 683 20.30 -13.58 6.64
CA ILE A 683 21.17 -12.94 5.66
C ILE A 683 22.31 -13.91 5.38
N SER A 684 22.51 -14.25 4.11
CA SER A 684 23.62 -15.07 3.63
C SER A 684 24.59 -14.21 2.83
N ASP A 685 25.89 -14.44 3.03
CA ASP A 685 26.98 -13.73 2.38
C ASP A 685 27.06 -12.21 2.67
N LYS A 686 28.27 -11.67 2.58
CA LYS A 686 28.60 -10.26 2.90
C LYS A 686 27.91 -9.21 2.01
N SER A 687 27.31 -9.58 0.89
CA SER A 687 26.94 -8.65 -0.17
C SER A 687 25.87 -7.62 0.28
N ASN A 688 26.26 -6.34 0.24
CA ASN A 688 25.44 -5.12 0.32
C ASN A 688 24.86 -4.67 1.67
N ASN A 689 25.25 -5.25 2.81
CA ASN A 689 24.70 -4.82 4.12
C ASN A 689 25.55 -3.82 4.92
N GLY A 690 26.81 -3.60 4.52
CA GLY A 690 27.71 -2.67 5.22
C GLY A 690 27.85 -2.99 6.71
N TRP A 691 27.98 -1.96 7.55
CA TRP A 691 28.07 -2.08 9.00
C TRP A 691 26.70 -2.26 9.70
N PHE A 692 25.60 -2.16 8.94
CA PHE A 692 24.22 -2.19 9.45
C PHE A 692 23.34 -3.14 8.62
N PRO A 693 23.60 -4.45 8.66
CA PRO A 693 22.70 -5.42 8.05
C PRO A 693 21.26 -5.23 8.52
N ARG A 694 20.34 -5.23 7.57
CA ARG A 694 18.89 -5.13 7.82
C ARG A 694 18.24 -6.49 7.67
N PHE A 695 17.62 -6.93 8.75
CA PHE A 695 16.74 -8.09 8.77
C PHE A 695 15.28 -7.63 8.53
N ASN A 696 14.64 -8.13 7.49
CA ASN A 696 13.26 -7.83 7.11
C ASN A 696 12.29 -8.72 7.89
N MET A 697 11.76 -8.21 9.00
CA MET A 697 11.01 -9.00 9.97
C MET A 697 9.53 -9.13 9.63
N ASN A 698 8.90 -8.02 9.27
CA ASN A 698 7.45 -7.87 9.08
C ASN A 698 6.57 -8.52 10.17
N GLY A 699 7.03 -8.56 11.43
CA GLY A 699 6.36 -9.26 12.54
C GLY A 699 5.28 -8.44 13.23
N PHE A 700 4.19 -9.08 13.66
CA PHE A 700 3.08 -8.42 14.37
C PHE A 700 3.28 -8.51 15.89
N LEU A 701 3.84 -7.44 16.47
CA LEU A 701 4.10 -7.36 17.90
C LEU A 701 2.99 -6.62 18.64
N LYS A 702 2.77 -6.97 19.91
CA LYS A 702 1.81 -6.30 20.79
C LYS A 702 2.41 -4.99 21.34
N PRO A 703 1.61 -3.95 21.57
CA PRO A 703 2.07 -2.71 22.20
C PRO A 703 2.51 -2.96 23.66
N ASN A 704 3.42 -2.12 24.17
CA ASN A 704 3.91 -2.15 25.54
C ASN A 704 4.36 -3.55 26.04
N THR A 705 4.95 -4.36 25.16
CA THR A 705 5.31 -5.76 25.42
C THR A 705 6.81 -5.96 25.19
N THR A 706 7.44 -6.74 26.08
CA THR A 706 8.86 -7.09 25.94
C THR A 706 9.01 -8.34 25.08
N TYR A 707 9.92 -8.29 24.11
CA TYR A 707 10.27 -9.39 23.21
C TYR A 707 11.78 -9.67 23.27
N TYR A 708 12.20 -10.87 22.87
CA TYR A 708 13.61 -11.28 22.83
C TYR A 708 14.09 -11.47 21.40
N LEU A 709 15.10 -10.70 21.00
CA LEU A 709 15.79 -10.81 19.73
C LEU A 709 17.01 -11.71 19.91
N GLU A 710 17.21 -12.71 19.05
CA GLU A 710 18.38 -13.59 19.13
C GLU A 710 19.02 -13.82 17.76
N LEU A 711 20.33 -13.60 17.70
CA LEU A 711 21.21 -13.92 16.59
C LEU A 711 21.79 -15.32 16.75
N THR A 712 21.73 -16.06 15.65
CA THR A 712 22.34 -17.39 15.52
C THR A 712 23.09 -17.51 14.20
N HIS A 713 24.01 -18.47 14.12
CA HIS A 713 24.88 -18.69 12.98
C HIS A 713 24.70 -20.10 12.41
N ASN A 714 24.84 -20.26 11.09
CA ASN A 714 24.69 -21.56 10.41
C ASN A 714 25.92 -22.49 10.50
N GLY A 715 27.08 -21.97 10.91
CA GLY A 715 28.34 -22.74 10.99
C GLY A 715 29.18 -22.75 9.71
N GLY A 716 28.80 -21.98 8.69
CA GLY A 716 29.59 -21.82 7.47
C GLY A 716 30.85 -20.95 7.68
N GLY A 717 31.64 -20.77 6.62
CA GLY A 717 32.83 -19.90 6.61
C GLY A 717 33.77 -20.13 7.79
N ASN A 718 34.16 -19.05 8.48
CA ASN A 718 34.97 -19.07 9.70
C ASN A 718 34.13 -19.23 11.00
N ASN A 719 32.81 -19.38 10.89
CA ASN A 719 31.86 -19.56 11.98
C ASN A 719 31.93 -18.45 13.05
N SER A 720 32.07 -17.20 12.63
CA SER A 720 32.43 -16.13 13.55
C SER A 720 32.12 -14.73 13.01
N ILE A 721 30.89 -14.25 13.23
CA ILE A 721 30.46 -12.90 12.85
C ILE A 721 30.45 -12.00 14.09
N TYR A 722 31.22 -10.92 14.08
CA TYR A 722 31.35 -10.00 15.21
C TYR A 722 30.24 -8.95 15.23
N VAL A 723 29.51 -8.87 16.34
CA VAL A 723 28.44 -7.89 16.58
C VAL A 723 28.79 -6.95 17.72
N VAL A 724 28.51 -5.66 17.55
CA VAL A 724 28.91 -4.62 18.50
C VAL A 724 27.85 -4.43 19.57
N HIS A 725 28.31 -4.30 20.81
CA HIS A 725 27.52 -3.93 21.97
C HIS A 725 28.18 -2.79 22.75
N SER A 726 27.39 -2.13 23.58
CA SER A 726 27.85 -1.11 24.50
C SER A 726 28.76 -1.70 25.60
N PRO A 727 29.61 -0.91 26.28
CA PRO A 727 30.41 -1.41 27.40
C PRO A 727 29.60 -1.59 28.70
N LEU A 728 28.42 -0.97 28.79
CA LEU A 728 27.53 -0.97 29.93
C LEU A 728 26.08 -1.09 29.47
N LYS A 729 25.21 -1.57 30.34
CA LYS A 729 23.77 -1.62 30.11
C LYS A 729 23.24 -0.19 29.99
N THR A 730 22.88 0.21 28.78
CA THR A 730 22.46 1.57 28.42
C THR A 730 21.03 1.63 27.91
N TYR A 731 20.46 0.50 27.48
CA TYR A 731 19.07 0.40 27.08
C TYR A 731 18.19 0.03 28.29
N ILE A 732 17.41 0.99 28.76
CA ILE A 732 16.66 0.89 30.03
C ILE A 732 15.58 -0.18 30.03
N ASP A 733 14.95 -0.40 28.87
CA ASP A 733 13.78 -1.27 28.70
C ASP A 733 14.14 -2.71 28.26
N GLY A 734 15.41 -3.09 28.38
CA GLY A 734 15.88 -4.40 27.97
C GLY A 734 17.21 -4.79 28.61
N SER A 735 17.84 -5.83 28.08
CA SER A 735 19.18 -6.30 28.44
C SER A 735 19.78 -7.05 27.27
N GLY A 736 21.10 -6.96 27.07
CA GLY A 736 21.85 -7.87 26.21
C GLY A 736 21.93 -9.27 26.81
N TYR A 737 22.10 -10.27 25.95
CA TYR A 737 22.18 -11.68 26.31
C TYR A 737 23.28 -12.38 25.54
N LYS A 738 23.93 -13.34 26.20
CA LYS A 738 24.87 -14.29 25.60
C LYS A 738 24.47 -15.69 26.03
N ASN A 739 24.17 -16.56 25.06
CA ASN A 739 23.67 -17.92 25.29
C ASN A 739 22.50 -17.97 26.30
N GLY A 740 21.54 -17.06 26.15
CA GLY A 740 20.36 -16.94 27.03
C GLY A 740 20.65 -16.38 28.43
N THR A 741 21.89 -16.01 28.75
CA THR A 741 22.26 -15.40 30.04
C THR A 741 22.35 -13.89 29.88
N ALA A 742 21.64 -13.14 30.73
CA ALA A 742 21.64 -11.67 30.72
C ALA A 742 23.03 -11.11 30.97
N GLN A 743 23.36 -10.01 30.30
CA GLN A 743 24.67 -9.38 30.31
C GLN A 743 24.59 -7.96 30.90
N THR A 744 25.76 -7.41 31.22
CA THR A 744 25.90 -6.01 31.70
C THR A 744 26.11 -5.02 30.55
N TRP A 745 25.81 -5.42 29.32
CA TRP A 745 25.89 -4.62 28.10
C TRP A 745 24.60 -4.79 27.30
N ASP A 746 24.36 -3.89 26.33
CA ASP A 746 23.28 -3.98 25.35
C ASP A 746 23.83 -3.90 23.93
N LEU A 747 23.24 -4.64 23.00
CA LEU A 747 23.59 -4.59 21.57
C LEU A 747 23.42 -3.17 21.01
N TYR A 748 24.20 -2.82 20.00
CA TYR A 748 23.86 -1.69 19.13
C TYR A 748 22.83 -2.18 18.12
N PHE A 749 21.58 -1.69 18.23
CA PHE A 749 20.48 -2.13 17.37
C PHE A 749 19.48 -1.01 17.09
N ARG A 750 18.67 -1.21 16.05
CA ARG A 750 17.52 -0.39 15.71
C ARG A 750 16.39 -1.27 15.18
N CYS A 751 15.27 -1.29 15.88
CA CYS A 751 14.01 -1.89 15.45
C CYS A 751 13.14 -0.80 14.82
N ILE A 752 12.70 -1.01 13.58
CA ILE A 752 11.90 -0.08 12.80
C ILE A 752 10.50 -0.67 12.66
N PHE A 753 9.50 0.08 13.09
CA PHE A 753 8.09 -0.26 12.94
C PHE A 753 7.48 0.69 11.90
N SER A 754 7.04 0.16 10.77
CA SER A 754 6.52 0.96 9.65
C SER A 754 5.78 0.08 8.64
N SER A 755 4.75 0.59 7.97
CA SER A 755 4.12 -0.15 6.87
C SER A 755 3.32 0.74 5.93
N ASP A 756 3.81 0.83 4.69
CA ASP A 756 3.16 1.54 3.58
C ASP A 756 1.75 1.02 3.33
N TYR A 757 1.54 -0.30 3.39
CA TYR A 757 0.23 -0.87 3.13
C TYR A 757 -0.75 -0.68 4.30
N GLN A 758 -0.29 -0.69 5.56
CA GLN A 758 -1.17 -0.30 6.68
C GLN A 758 -1.61 1.16 6.56
N ASP A 759 -0.74 2.03 6.05
CA ASP A 759 -1.10 3.44 5.81
C ASP A 759 -2.22 3.57 4.78
N TYR A 760 -2.08 2.86 3.67
CA TYR A 760 -3.11 2.77 2.64
C TYR A 760 -4.46 2.29 3.19
N LEU A 761 -4.45 1.24 4.01
CA LEU A 761 -5.66 0.70 4.64
C LEU A 761 -6.24 1.63 5.72
N ASP A 762 -5.40 2.31 6.52
CA ASP A 762 -5.82 3.35 7.47
C ASP A 762 -6.60 4.44 6.74
N GLU A 763 -5.98 5.02 5.74
CA GLU A 763 -6.49 6.22 5.09
C GLU A 763 -7.73 5.92 4.23
N TRP A 764 -7.81 4.75 3.57
CA TRP A 764 -9.05 4.30 2.90
C TRP A 764 -10.22 4.18 3.88
N VAL A 765 -10.01 3.53 5.03
CA VAL A 765 -11.06 3.34 6.04
C VAL A 765 -11.47 4.67 6.66
N ASP A 766 -10.51 5.52 7.03
CA ASP A 766 -10.77 6.80 7.68
C ASP A 766 -11.48 7.78 6.74
N THR A 767 -11.13 7.78 5.45
CA THR A 767 -11.76 8.66 4.44
C THR A 767 -13.22 8.28 4.21
N ILE A 768 -13.55 6.98 4.06
CA ILE A 768 -14.96 6.56 3.91
C ILE A 768 -15.72 6.71 5.23
N GLY A 769 -15.03 6.51 6.36
CA GLY A 769 -15.61 6.42 7.68
C GLY A 769 -15.90 4.95 8.03
N PRO A 770 -15.38 4.43 9.16
CA PRO A 770 -15.49 3.01 9.51
C PRO A 770 -16.95 2.55 9.73
N SER A 771 -17.85 3.46 10.11
CA SER A 771 -19.28 3.19 10.26
C SER A 771 -19.99 2.94 8.92
N SER A 772 -19.49 3.53 7.83
CA SER A 772 -20.10 3.48 6.50
C SER A 772 -19.50 2.35 5.64
N LEU A 773 -18.20 2.11 5.74
CA LEU A 773 -17.51 1.07 4.97
C LEU A 773 -18.06 -0.32 5.32
N LYS A 774 -18.54 -1.02 4.28
CA LYS A 774 -19.19 -2.34 4.41
C LYS A 774 -18.20 -3.50 4.46
N ASN A 775 -17.12 -3.40 3.69
CA ASN A 775 -16.05 -4.39 3.67
C ASN A 775 -14.72 -3.79 3.23
N ILE A 776 -13.63 -4.51 3.46
CA ILE A 776 -12.30 -4.24 2.90
C ILE A 776 -11.96 -5.44 2.01
N SER A 777 -11.79 -5.20 0.71
CA SER A 777 -11.41 -6.21 -0.27
C SER A 777 -10.09 -5.82 -0.90
N ASN A 778 -9.24 -6.79 -1.18
CA ASN A 778 -8.07 -6.60 -2.03
C ASN A 778 -7.82 -7.83 -2.90
N ASP A 779 -7.00 -7.67 -3.92
CA ASP A 779 -6.44 -8.76 -4.68
C ASP A 779 -4.92 -8.89 -4.52
N PHE A 780 -4.51 -10.06 -4.08
CA PHE A 780 -3.10 -10.40 -3.90
C PHE A 780 -2.90 -11.90 -4.12
N TYR A 781 -2.22 -12.24 -5.22
CA TYR A 781 -2.22 -13.60 -5.74
C TYR A 781 -0.97 -14.40 -5.30
N PRO A 782 -1.13 -15.69 -4.94
CA PRO A 782 -0.03 -16.49 -4.42
C PRO A 782 0.88 -17.13 -5.48
N PHE A 783 0.41 -17.40 -6.70
CA PHE A 783 1.17 -18.21 -7.68
C PHE A 783 1.76 -17.35 -8.81
N SER A 784 3.08 -17.15 -8.77
CA SER A 784 3.83 -16.38 -9.77
C SER A 784 4.33 -17.22 -10.94
N THR A 785 4.74 -16.59 -12.05
CA THR A 785 5.43 -17.27 -13.17
C THR A 785 6.88 -17.67 -12.86
N LEU A 786 7.41 -17.27 -11.70
CA LEU A 786 8.77 -17.64 -11.26
C LEU A 786 8.83 -19.06 -10.68
N GLY A 787 7.69 -19.74 -10.53
CA GLY A 787 7.60 -21.09 -9.97
C GLY A 787 7.46 -21.12 -8.44
N ASP A 788 7.67 -19.98 -7.77
CA ASP A 788 7.59 -19.83 -6.32
C ASP A 788 6.30 -19.12 -5.87
N LEU A 789 5.92 -19.37 -4.61
CA LEU A 789 4.87 -18.61 -3.92
C LEU A 789 5.33 -17.16 -3.75
N THR A 790 4.42 -16.21 -3.94
CA THR A 790 4.69 -14.80 -3.65
C THR A 790 5.01 -14.63 -2.14
N ASP A 791 6.24 -14.25 -1.81
CA ASP A 791 6.76 -14.20 -0.42
C ASP A 791 5.89 -13.40 0.55
N SER A 792 5.25 -12.33 0.08
CA SER A 792 4.41 -11.44 0.90
C SER A 792 2.93 -11.84 0.96
N TYR A 793 2.52 -12.99 0.42
CA TYR A 793 1.11 -13.40 0.39
C TYR A 793 0.50 -13.48 1.80
N PHE A 794 1.16 -14.19 2.73
CA PHE A 794 0.66 -14.30 4.10
C PHE A 794 0.76 -12.99 4.88
N LEU A 795 1.79 -12.17 4.62
CA LEU A 795 1.88 -10.82 5.18
C LEU A 795 0.66 -9.99 4.76
N ASN A 796 0.26 -10.03 3.49
CA ASN A 796 -0.90 -9.29 3.01
C ASN A 796 -2.20 -9.75 3.70
N LEU A 797 -2.43 -11.05 3.82
CA LEU A 797 -3.58 -11.59 4.55
C LEU A 797 -3.58 -11.18 6.03
N GLU A 798 -2.42 -11.17 6.69
CA GLU A 798 -2.33 -10.74 8.10
C GLU A 798 -2.59 -9.23 8.25
N LEU A 799 -2.10 -8.40 7.32
CA LEU A 799 -2.38 -6.96 7.31
C LEU A 799 -3.87 -6.66 7.13
N LEU A 800 -4.53 -7.37 6.21
CA LEU A 800 -5.97 -7.25 6.01
C LEU A 800 -6.77 -7.72 7.23
N ARG A 801 -6.37 -8.86 7.81
CA ARG A 801 -6.97 -9.40 9.04
C ARG A 801 -6.83 -8.44 10.23
N ASP A 802 -5.63 -7.93 10.49
CA ASP A 802 -5.35 -6.98 11.58
C ASP A 802 -6.21 -5.73 11.44
N LYS A 803 -6.30 -5.19 10.21
CA LYS A 803 -7.15 -4.05 9.90
C LYS A 803 -8.63 -4.36 10.18
N GLY A 804 -9.16 -5.45 9.62
CA GLY A 804 -10.57 -5.85 9.79
C GLY A 804 -10.96 -6.05 11.25
N LEU A 805 -10.08 -6.64 12.06
CA LEU A 805 -10.29 -6.83 13.50
C LEU A 805 -10.30 -5.49 14.27
N LYS A 806 -9.35 -4.58 13.98
CA LYS A 806 -9.26 -3.27 14.62
C LYS A 806 -10.46 -2.37 14.33
N THR A 807 -11.06 -2.50 13.16
CA THR A 807 -12.18 -1.64 12.71
C THR A 807 -13.54 -2.32 12.77
N ASN A 808 -13.60 -3.62 13.06
CA ASN A 808 -14.81 -4.45 12.99
C ASN A 808 -15.49 -4.36 11.60
N ILE A 809 -14.68 -4.43 10.54
CA ILE A 809 -15.14 -4.41 9.15
C ILE A 809 -14.84 -5.76 8.52
N SER A 810 -15.82 -6.31 7.81
CA SER A 810 -15.68 -7.60 7.12
C SER A 810 -14.58 -7.52 6.06
N THR A 811 -13.74 -8.54 5.97
CA THR A 811 -12.67 -8.62 4.98
C THR A 811 -13.03 -9.60 3.86
N ARG A 812 -12.60 -9.29 2.64
CA ARG A 812 -12.83 -10.08 1.42
C ARG A 812 -11.52 -10.17 0.62
N GLY A 813 -11.40 -11.15 -0.27
CA GLY A 813 -10.19 -11.30 -1.08
C GLY A 813 -10.42 -12.02 -2.41
N TYR A 814 -9.49 -11.82 -3.35
CA TYR A 814 -9.51 -12.50 -4.63
C TYR A 814 -8.73 -13.82 -4.64
N LEU A 815 -9.24 -14.76 -5.42
CA LEU A 815 -8.71 -16.09 -5.67
C LEU A 815 -8.21 -16.17 -7.11
N GLN A 816 -7.10 -16.87 -7.33
CA GLN A 816 -6.52 -17.01 -8.65
C GLN A 816 -7.23 -18.12 -9.45
N SER A 817 -7.69 -17.82 -10.68
CA SER A 817 -8.25 -18.78 -11.64
C SER A 817 -7.81 -18.52 -13.08
N VAL A 818 -6.79 -17.69 -13.28
CA VAL A 818 -6.21 -17.36 -14.58
C VAL A 818 -4.69 -17.19 -14.45
N GLY A 819 -3.98 -17.27 -15.56
CA GLY A 819 -2.57 -16.90 -15.68
C GLY A 819 -2.40 -15.64 -16.52
N ILE A 820 -1.34 -14.87 -16.25
CA ILE A 820 -0.93 -13.68 -17.02
C ILE A 820 0.57 -13.84 -17.31
N ALA A 821 0.94 -13.76 -18.58
CA ALA A 821 2.33 -13.89 -19.02
C ALA A 821 3.26 -12.97 -18.21
N ASN A 822 4.38 -13.51 -17.73
CA ASN A 822 5.39 -12.82 -16.91
C ASN A 822 4.91 -12.28 -15.55
N TYR A 823 3.71 -12.64 -15.08
CA TYR A 823 3.18 -12.19 -13.79
C TYR A 823 2.66 -13.35 -12.95
N MET A 824 1.55 -13.99 -13.36
CA MET A 824 0.89 -15.02 -12.56
C MET A 824 0.69 -16.32 -13.34
N THR A 825 0.88 -17.46 -12.67
CA THR A 825 0.72 -18.79 -13.29
C THR A 825 -0.75 -19.23 -13.26
N ARG A 826 -1.27 -19.82 -14.33
CA ARG A 826 -2.61 -20.42 -14.27
C ARG A 826 -2.64 -21.58 -13.26
N PRO A 827 -3.48 -21.53 -12.21
CA PRO A 827 -3.44 -22.54 -11.16
C PRO A 827 -4.15 -23.84 -11.59
N ASN A 828 -3.74 -24.95 -10.98
CA ASN A 828 -4.49 -26.22 -11.01
C ASN A 828 -5.46 -26.34 -9.82
N GLU A 829 -6.29 -27.40 -9.78
CA GLU A 829 -7.29 -27.61 -8.72
C GLU A 829 -6.69 -27.57 -7.30
N ASN A 830 -5.52 -28.16 -7.06
CA ASN A 830 -4.91 -28.21 -5.74
C ASN A 830 -4.45 -26.83 -5.28
N GLN A 831 -3.89 -26.04 -6.20
CA GLN A 831 -3.51 -24.65 -5.97
C GLN A 831 -4.73 -23.77 -5.68
N MET A 832 -5.83 -23.96 -6.42
CA MET A 832 -7.09 -23.28 -6.14
C MET A 832 -7.66 -23.65 -4.77
N ARG A 833 -7.63 -24.94 -4.40
CA ARG A 833 -8.04 -25.41 -3.07
C ARG A 833 -7.20 -24.76 -1.97
N TRP A 834 -5.89 -24.72 -2.16
CA TRP A 834 -4.96 -24.07 -1.23
C TRP A 834 -5.27 -22.58 -1.06
N ASN A 835 -5.51 -21.85 -2.15
CA ASN A 835 -5.81 -20.42 -2.10
C ASN A 835 -7.15 -20.16 -1.37
N VAL A 836 -8.17 -21.01 -1.56
CA VAL A 836 -9.42 -20.97 -0.80
C VAL A 836 -9.17 -21.19 0.69
N PHE A 837 -8.57 -22.30 1.10
CA PHE A 837 -8.49 -22.63 2.52
C PHE A 837 -7.49 -21.74 3.29
N THR A 838 -6.43 -21.24 2.65
CA THR A 838 -5.57 -20.23 3.28
C THR A 838 -6.33 -18.91 3.52
N SER A 839 -7.16 -18.48 2.56
CA SER A 839 -8.03 -17.31 2.71
C SER A 839 -9.05 -17.48 3.86
N LEU A 840 -9.68 -18.65 3.95
CA LEU A 840 -10.63 -18.97 5.04
C LEU A 840 -9.94 -19.05 6.41
N ALA A 841 -8.72 -19.58 6.47
CA ALA A 841 -7.91 -19.64 7.69
C ALA A 841 -7.58 -18.24 8.23
N TYR A 842 -7.41 -17.25 7.35
CA TYR A 842 -7.24 -15.84 7.73
C TYR A 842 -8.55 -15.13 8.10
N GLY A 843 -9.68 -15.83 8.01
CA GLY A 843 -10.98 -15.34 8.48
C GLY A 843 -11.71 -14.44 7.50
N LEU A 844 -11.29 -14.42 6.22
CA LEU A 844 -12.01 -13.72 5.16
C LEU A 844 -13.47 -14.19 5.09
N LYS A 845 -14.38 -13.25 4.83
CA LYS A 845 -15.84 -13.44 4.81
C LYS A 845 -16.44 -13.39 3.40
N GLY A 846 -15.60 -13.22 2.40
CA GLY A 846 -15.99 -13.23 1.01
C GLY A 846 -14.81 -13.50 0.10
N LEU A 847 -15.02 -14.33 -0.92
CA LEU A 847 -13.99 -14.72 -1.87
C LEU A 847 -14.49 -14.55 -3.31
N SER A 848 -13.64 -14.00 -4.18
CA SER A 848 -13.96 -13.78 -5.59
C SER A 848 -12.91 -14.37 -6.53
N TRP A 849 -13.31 -15.07 -7.59
CA TRP A 849 -12.38 -15.61 -8.59
C TRP A 849 -11.90 -14.56 -9.59
N PHE A 850 -10.58 -14.44 -9.80
CA PHE A 850 -9.96 -13.66 -10.87
C PHE A 850 -9.37 -14.62 -11.92
N THR A 851 -10.03 -14.82 -13.07
CA THR A 851 -11.36 -14.31 -13.46
C THR A 851 -12.35 -15.43 -13.79
N TRP A 852 -13.65 -15.09 -13.89
CA TRP A 852 -14.67 -15.99 -14.41
C TRP A 852 -14.54 -16.17 -15.93
N TRP A 853 -14.67 -15.08 -16.67
CA TRP A 853 -14.52 -15.09 -18.12
C TRP A 853 -13.09 -14.71 -18.51
N THR A 854 -12.51 -15.38 -19.51
CA THR A 854 -11.18 -15.02 -20.03
C THR A 854 -11.24 -13.65 -20.72
N PRO A 855 -10.42 -12.66 -20.32
CA PRO A 855 -10.33 -11.38 -21.01
C PRO A 855 -10.12 -11.53 -22.54
N THR A 856 -11.01 -10.93 -23.31
CA THR A 856 -11.15 -11.18 -24.76
C THR A 856 -10.16 -10.40 -25.62
N ASN A 857 -9.75 -9.21 -25.18
CA ASN A 857 -8.89 -8.29 -25.93
C ASN A 857 -7.43 -8.25 -25.45
N ILE A 858 -7.03 -9.17 -24.57
CA ILE A 858 -5.71 -9.20 -23.95
C ILE A 858 -5.10 -10.60 -24.11
N PRO A 859 -4.17 -10.81 -25.06
CA PRO A 859 -3.63 -12.13 -25.38
C PRO A 859 -2.77 -12.74 -24.27
N GLU A 860 -2.23 -11.92 -23.35
CA GLU A 860 -1.37 -12.33 -22.24
C GLU A 860 -2.09 -13.21 -21.22
N PHE A 861 -3.43 -13.14 -21.17
CA PHE A 861 -4.24 -13.97 -20.29
C PHE A 861 -4.37 -15.39 -20.83
N SER A 862 -4.07 -16.38 -19.99
CA SER A 862 -4.45 -17.77 -20.25
C SER A 862 -5.97 -17.94 -20.18
N ASP A 863 -6.46 -19.13 -20.52
CA ASP A 863 -7.87 -19.46 -20.28
C ASP A 863 -8.23 -19.39 -18.78
N ALA A 864 -9.37 -18.79 -18.45
CA ALA A 864 -9.92 -18.66 -17.11
C ALA A 864 -10.91 -19.82 -16.82
N ILE A 865 -11.99 -19.56 -16.06
CA ILE A 865 -13.04 -20.56 -15.76
C ILE A 865 -13.90 -20.85 -17.00
N ILE A 866 -14.26 -19.80 -17.74
CA ILE A 866 -14.91 -19.84 -19.04
C ILE A 866 -13.96 -19.21 -20.07
N ASN A 867 -13.71 -19.91 -21.18
CA ASN A 867 -12.80 -19.41 -22.21
C ASN A 867 -13.42 -18.28 -23.07
N ARG A 868 -12.61 -17.67 -23.93
CA ARG A 868 -13.02 -16.53 -24.80
C ARG A 868 -14.22 -16.82 -25.70
N THR A 869 -14.52 -18.09 -25.97
CA THR A 869 -15.64 -18.53 -26.82
C THR A 869 -16.91 -18.93 -26.05
N GLY A 870 -16.89 -18.80 -24.72
CA GLY A 870 -18.00 -19.14 -23.84
C GLY A 870 -18.10 -20.61 -23.45
N ASN A 871 -17.05 -21.40 -23.66
CA ASN A 871 -17.00 -22.81 -23.27
C ASN A 871 -16.34 -22.97 -21.90
N LYS A 872 -16.83 -23.93 -21.12
CA LYS A 872 -16.21 -24.35 -19.85
C LYS A 872 -14.79 -24.82 -20.09
N THR A 873 -13.88 -24.44 -19.20
CA THR A 873 -12.52 -25.00 -19.15
C THR A 873 -12.45 -26.15 -18.15
N ASP A 874 -11.27 -26.73 -18.00
CA ASP A 874 -10.92 -27.68 -16.95
C ASP A 874 -11.08 -27.13 -15.52
N LEU A 875 -11.13 -25.80 -15.33
CA LEU A 875 -11.27 -25.19 -14.00
C LEU A 875 -12.73 -25.12 -13.50
N TYR A 876 -13.72 -25.28 -14.39
CA TYR A 876 -15.13 -25.11 -14.02
C TYR A 876 -15.58 -26.07 -12.91
N THR A 877 -15.28 -27.36 -13.03
CA THR A 877 -15.67 -28.38 -12.05
C THR A 877 -14.96 -28.20 -10.70
N PRO A 878 -13.63 -27.94 -10.66
CA PRO A 878 -12.94 -27.50 -9.45
C PRO A 878 -13.60 -26.31 -8.76
N VAL A 879 -13.91 -25.24 -9.49
CA VAL A 879 -14.57 -24.04 -8.95
C VAL A 879 -15.93 -24.38 -8.36
N GLN A 880 -16.77 -25.10 -9.10
CA GLN A 880 -18.09 -25.53 -8.62
C GLN A 880 -18.00 -26.30 -7.30
N THR A 881 -17.02 -27.21 -7.19
CA THR A 881 -16.78 -28.03 -6.00
C THR A 881 -16.30 -27.19 -4.82
N LEU A 882 -15.33 -26.30 -5.05
CA LEU A 882 -14.77 -25.42 -4.01
C LEU A 882 -15.81 -24.42 -3.51
N ASN A 883 -16.59 -23.82 -4.39
CA ASN A 883 -17.67 -22.92 -4.03
C ASN A 883 -18.77 -23.62 -3.22
N ALA A 884 -19.11 -24.89 -3.55
CA ALA A 884 -20.02 -25.68 -2.72
C ALA A 884 -19.48 -25.88 -1.29
N GLN A 885 -18.17 -26.13 -1.16
CA GLN A 885 -17.52 -26.25 0.15
C GLN A 885 -17.56 -24.93 0.94
N ILE A 886 -17.26 -23.80 0.29
CA ILE A 886 -17.34 -22.47 0.88
C ILE A 886 -18.78 -22.18 1.34
N LYS A 887 -19.77 -22.44 0.48
CA LYS A 887 -21.19 -22.23 0.76
C LYS A 887 -21.66 -23.01 2.00
N ASN A 888 -21.20 -24.24 2.16
CA ASN A 888 -21.54 -25.07 3.32
C ASN A 888 -20.84 -24.61 4.62
N LEU A 889 -19.59 -24.15 4.54
CA LEU A 889 -18.85 -23.64 5.70
C LEU A 889 -19.29 -22.23 6.11
N GLY A 890 -19.76 -21.44 5.15
CA GLY A 890 -20.11 -20.03 5.26
C GLY A 890 -20.93 -19.68 6.50
N PRO A 891 -22.08 -20.33 6.77
CA PRO A 891 -22.91 -20.01 7.93
C PRO A 891 -22.17 -20.08 9.27
N THR A 892 -21.27 -21.05 9.44
CA THR A 892 -20.44 -21.11 10.66
C THR A 892 -19.38 -20.03 10.62
N LEU A 893 -18.63 -19.93 9.52
CA LEU A 893 -17.51 -18.99 9.38
C LEU A 893 -17.93 -17.53 9.58
N MET A 894 -19.11 -17.12 9.11
CA MET A 894 -19.63 -15.76 9.29
C MET A 894 -19.81 -15.38 10.77
N GLY A 895 -20.06 -16.36 11.64
CA GLY A 895 -20.17 -16.16 13.10
C GLY A 895 -18.85 -16.24 13.87
N LEU A 896 -17.72 -16.52 13.21
CA LEU A 896 -16.42 -16.68 13.85
C LEU A 896 -15.56 -15.42 13.77
N THR A 897 -14.93 -15.05 14.89
CA THR A 897 -13.92 -14.00 15.00
C THR A 897 -12.53 -14.65 15.11
N SER A 898 -11.61 -14.30 14.20
CA SER A 898 -10.23 -14.79 14.26
C SER A 898 -9.52 -14.23 15.50
N GLN A 899 -8.84 -15.11 16.25
CA GLN A 899 -8.07 -14.75 17.43
C GLN A 899 -6.59 -14.78 17.13
N ASP A 900 -6.11 -15.89 16.59
CA ASP A 900 -4.69 -16.11 16.31
C ASP A 900 -4.51 -17.03 15.09
N ILE A 901 -3.41 -16.86 14.36
CA ILE A 901 -3.02 -17.71 13.24
C ILE A 901 -1.56 -18.11 13.46
N PHE A 902 -1.29 -19.39 13.25
CA PHE A 902 0.01 -19.98 13.47
C PHE A 902 0.45 -20.80 12.26
N HIS A 903 1.73 -20.72 11.96
CA HIS A 903 2.40 -21.50 10.92
C HIS A 903 3.44 -22.42 11.55
N SER A 904 3.88 -23.42 10.80
CA SER A 904 4.95 -24.32 11.23
C SER A 904 6.28 -23.59 11.34
N VAL A 905 7.03 -23.85 12.42
CA VAL A 905 8.31 -23.18 12.70
C VAL A 905 9.37 -23.45 11.63
N SER A 906 9.31 -24.61 10.97
CA SER A 906 10.25 -25.00 9.91
C SER A 906 9.97 -24.35 8.56
N SER A 907 8.84 -23.64 8.41
CA SER A 907 8.38 -23.05 7.14
C SER A 907 7.67 -21.70 7.37
N LEU A 908 8.16 -20.91 8.33
CA LEU A 908 7.64 -19.57 8.60
C LEU A 908 7.89 -18.64 7.40
N ASN A 909 6.81 -18.19 6.79
CA ASN A 909 6.84 -17.15 5.77
C ASN A 909 6.80 -15.76 6.42
N THR A 910 7.17 -14.74 5.66
CA THR A 910 7.09 -13.33 6.08
C THR A 910 5.71 -12.98 6.62
N GLY A 911 5.66 -12.29 7.77
CA GLY A 911 4.42 -11.89 8.43
C GLY A 911 3.74 -12.97 9.27
N THR A 912 4.30 -14.18 9.35
CA THR A 912 3.71 -15.31 10.10
C THR A 912 4.46 -15.60 11.39
N ARG A 913 3.79 -16.26 12.34
CA ARG A 913 4.35 -16.65 13.64
C ARG A 913 4.13 -18.13 13.94
N SER A 914 4.99 -18.71 14.77
CA SER A 914 4.95 -20.15 15.08
C SER A 914 3.84 -20.49 16.07
N VAL A 915 3.40 -21.75 16.08
CA VAL A 915 2.55 -22.26 17.17
C VAL A 915 3.30 -22.19 18.51
N PRO A 916 2.76 -21.53 19.56
CA PRO A 916 3.38 -21.50 20.88
C PRO A 916 3.50 -22.90 21.47
N THR A 917 4.61 -23.18 22.15
CA THR A 917 4.86 -24.49 22.79
C THR A 917 3.80 -24.90 23.84
N ASP A 918 3.12 -23.92 24.44
CA ASP A 918 2.04 -24.10 25.41
C ASP A 918 0.64 -23.85 24.83
N PHE A 919 0.52 -23.67 23.51
CA PHE A 919 -0.78 -23.60 22.85
C PHE A 919 -1.54 -24.93 23.01
N PHE A 920 -2.87 -24.85 23.14
CA PHE A 920 -3.68 -26.01 23.50
C PHE A 920 -3.88 -27.01 22.36
N TRP A 921 -3.66 -26.61 21.09
CA TRP A 921 -3.81 -27.47 19.91
C TRP A 921 -2.49 -27.52 19.14
N LYS A 922 -1.76 -28.63 19.21
CA LYS A 922 -0.40 -28.74 18.66
C LYS A 922 -0.26 -29.93 17.74
N THR A 923 0.59 -29.80 16.72
CA THR A 923 1.02 -30.96 15.95
C THR A 923 1.86 -31.90 16.81
N ASN A 924 1.82 -33.19 16.52
CA ASN A 924 2.70 -34.17 17.16
C ASN A 924 4.16 -34.03 16.67
N ASN A 925 4.33 -33.56 15.43
CA ASN A 925 5.62 -33.28 14.83
C ASN A 925 5.74 -31.78 14.51
N SER A 926 6.78 -31.12 15.04
CA SER A 926 7.01 -29.69 14.82
C SER A 926 7.40 -29.35 13.39
N SER A 927 7.76 -30.34 12.55
CA SER A 927 8.03 -30.13 11.12
C SER A 927 6.78 -30.26 10.23
N ASP A 928 5.61 -30.55 10.81
CA ASP A 928 4.36 -30.64 10.05
C ASP A 928 4.03 -29.26 9.44
N ASP A 929 3.93 -29.18 8.12
CA ASP A 929 3.68 -27.92 7.39
C ASP A 929 2.17 -27.63 7.30
N VAL A 930 1.63 -27.07 8.39
CA VAL A 930 0.20 -26.81 8.57
C VAL A 930 -0.05 -25.40 9.10
N ILE A 931 -1.12 -24.75 8.64
CA ILE A 931 -1.65 -23.54 9.26
C ILE A 931 -2.64 -23.95 10.34
N ILE A 932 -2.52 -23.39 11.55
CA ILE A 932 -3.46 -23.58 12.65
C ILE A 932 -4.07 -22.20 12.98
N SER A 933 -5.35 -22.02 12.68
CA SER A 933 -6.08 -20.78 12.94
C SER A 933 -7.08 -20.99 14.06
N TYR A 934 -7.02 -20.12 15.07
CA TYR A 934 -7.88 -20.14 16.24
C TYR A 934 -8.97 -19.06 16.10
N PHE A 935 -10.23 -19.49 16.24
CA PHE A 935 -11.38 -18.62 16.20
C PHE A 935 -12.26 -18.82 17.44
N ILE A 936 -13.08 -17.81 17.73
CA ILE A 936 -14.19 -17.91 18.67
C ILE A 936 -15.48 -17.45 18.01
N ASN A 937 -16.62 -17.99 18.44
CA ASN A 937 -17.93 -17.42 18.11
C ASN A 937 -18.38 -16.40 19.17
N SER A 938 -19.56 -15.80 18.98
CA SER A 938 -20.16 -14.84 19.93
C SER A 938 -20.42 -15.37 21.34
N SER A 939 -20.46 -16.70 21.52
CA SER A 939 -20.59 -17.38 22.81
C SER A 939 -19.24 -17.80 23.41
N ASN A 940 -18.12 -17.34 22.84
CA ASN A 940 -16.75 -17.74 23.17
C ASN A 940 -16.46 -19.24 22.98
N ARG A 941 -17.27 -19.97 22.19
CA ARG A 941 -16.94 -21.35 21.80
C ARG A 941 -15.74 -21.32 20.85
N LYS A 942 -14.75 -22.17 21.12
CA LYS A 942 -13.49 -22.23 20.39
C LYS A 942 -13.57 -23.10 19.14
N TYR A 943 -12.94 -22.66 18.07
CA TYR A 943 -12.82 -23.37 16.80
C TYR A 943 -11.38 -23.34 16.30
N ILE A 944 -10.95 -24.40 15.61
CA ILE A 944 -9.63 -24.51 15.00
C ILE A 944 -9.80 -24.84 13.51
N MET A 945 -9.26 -24.01 12.61
CA MET A 945 -9.06 -24.41 11.22
C MET A 945 -7.62 -24.90 11.04
N ALA A 946 -7.45 -26.13 10.58
CA ALA A 946 -6.16 -26.67 10.18
C ALA A 946 -6.10 -26.74 8.64
N VAL A 947 -5.02 -26.24 8.02
CA VAL A 947 -4.84 -26.23 6.55
C VAL A 947 -3.51 -26.83 6.15
N ASN A 948 -3.52 -27.80 5.24
CA ASN A 948 -2.33 -28.37 4.63
C ASN A 948 -1.64 -27.34 3.74
N LYS A 949 -0.44 -26.90 4.11
CA LYS A 949 0.32 -25.92 3.33
C LYS A 949 0.90 -26.50 2.04
N SER A 950 0.99 -27.82 1.90
CA SER A 950 1.37 -28.45 0.63
C SER A 950 0.18 -28.47 -0.33
N TYR A 951 0.35 -27.90 -1.52
CA TYR A 951 -0.59 -28.04 -2.65
C TYR A 951 -0.16 -29.16 -3.63
N THR A 952 0.82 -29.99 -3.25
CA THR A 952 1.27 -31.14 -4.06
C THR A 952 1.05 -32.48 -3.39
N SER A 953 0.97 -32.53 -2.06
CA SER A 953 0.96 -33.79 -1.30
C SER A 953 -0.24 -33.91 -0.36
N THR A 954 -0.81 -35.11 -0.33
CA THR A 954 -1.75 -35.51 0.72
C THR A 954 -0.97 -35.84 1.99
N VAL A 955 -1.34 -35.23 3.12
CA VAL A 955 -0.61 -35.37 4.39
C VAL A 955 -1.57 -35.81 5.50
N THR A 956 -1.11 -36.67 6.40
CA THR A 956 -1.86 -37.01 7.62
C THR A 956 -1.27 -36.24 8.79
N PHE A 957 -2.04 -35.31 9.36
CA PHE A 957 -1.63 -34.57 10.56
C PHE A 957 -2.25 -35.23 11.80
N THR A 958 -1.46 -35.27 12.87
CA THR A 958 -1.91 -35.71 14.18
C THR A 958 -1.74 -34.58 15.17
N PHE A 959 -2.82 -34.22 15.86
CA PHE A 959 -2.85 -33.12 16.80
C PHE A 959 -3.06 -33.62 18.23
N ASN A 960 -2.31 -33.04 19.16
CA ASN A 960 -2.43 -33.21 20.59
C ASN A 960 -3.16 -31.99 21.18
N ILE A 961 -4.21 -32.25 21.95
CA ILE A 961 -5.07 -31.22 22.55
C ILE A 961 -4.95 -31.28 24.08
N ASN A 962 -4.52 -30.19 24.70
CA ASN A 962 -4.36 -30.10 26.15
C ASN A 962 -4.75 -28.71 26.71
N PRO A 963 -5.63 -28.62 27.73
CA PRO A 963 -6.34 -29.71 28.40
C PRO A 963 -7.22 -30.54 27.44
N LYS A 964 -7.60 -31.77 27.83
CA LYS A 964 -8.35 -32.67 26.94
C LYS A 964 -9.82 -32.27 26.92
N PRO A 965 -10.40 -31.78 25.79
CA PRO A 965 -11.83 -31.53 25.73
C PRO A 965 -12.63 -32.84 25.81
N SER A 966 -13.91 -32.75 26.20
CA SER A 966 -14.81 -33.91 26.23
C SER A 966 -15.09 -34.47 24.84
N THR A 967 -15.16 -33.61 23.83
CA THR A 967 -15.40 -33.96 22.43
C THR A 967 -14.65 -33.01 21.50
N VAL A 968 -14.49 -33.40 20.23
CA VAL A 968 -14.11 -32.51 19.13
C VAL A 968 -14.96 -32.91 17.92
N THR A 969 -15.67 -31.96 17.33
CA THR A 969 -16.45 -32.14 16.11
C THR A 969 -15.78 -31.44 14.93
N GLU A 970 -16.08 -31.86 13.70
CA GLU A 970 -15.70 -31.15 12.49
C GLU A 970 -16.95 -30.52 11.88
N VAL A 971 -16.88 -29.25 11.46
CA VAL A 971 -17.91 -28.65 10.63
C VAL A 971 -17.68 -29.15 9.21
N SER A 972 -18.54 -30.05 8.75
CA SER A 972 -18.39 -30.70 7.45
C SER A 972 -18.52 -29.69 6.32
N LYS A 973 -17.50 -29.58 5.47
CA LYS A 973 -17.59 -28.78 4.24
C LYS A 973 -18.54 -29.37 3.18
N THR A 974 -19.06 -30.57 3.38
CA THR A 974 -20.03 -31.20 2.47
C THR A 974 -21.47 -30.91 2.89
N THR A 975 -21.75 -30.74 4.18
CA THR A 975 -23.12 -30.57 4.69
C THR A 975 -23.34 -29.28 5.49
N GLY A 976 -22.27 -28.61 5.91
CA GLY A 976 -22.31 -27.46 6.83
C GLY A 976 -22.61 -27.82 8.29
N LEU A 977 -22.87 -29.10 8.59
CA LEU A 977 -23.22 -29.57 9.92
C LEU A 977 -21.98 -30.07 10.68
N GLU A 978 -22.03 -29.98 12.00
CA GLU A 978 -21.04 -30.63 12.86
C GLU A 978 -21.19 -32.15 12.81
N VAL A 979 -20.09 -32.85 12.56
CA VAL A 979 -20.00 -34.31 12.52
C VAL A 979 -18.95 -34.80 13.52
N SER A 980 -19.11 -36.05 13.98
CA SER A 980 -18.16 -36.69 14.88
C SER A 980 -16.79 -36.87 14.23
N THR A 981 -15.71 -36.66 14.99
CA THR A 981 -14.34 -36.97 14.56
C THR A 981 -13.84 -38.27 15.20
N ASN A 982 -12.62 -38.67 14.85
CA ASN A 982 -11.89 -39.75 15.54
C ASN A 982 -11.13 -39.28 16.79
N TYR A 983 -11.46 -38.10 17.35
CA TYR A 983 -10.82 -37.60 18.56
C TYR A 983 -10.98 -38.58 19.74
N ASN A 984 -9.87 -38.87 20.41
CA ASN A 984 -9.83 -39.73 21.57
C ASN A 984 -9.70 -38.87 22.85
N SER A 985 -10.79 -38.76 23.61
CA SER A 985 -10.84 -37.97 24.85
C SER A 985 -9.94 -38.50 25.98
N SER A 986 -9.56 -39.78 25.95
CA SER A 986 -8.63 -40.35 26.94
C SER A 986 -7.18 -39.91 26.70
N THR A 987 -6.77 -39.74 25.45
CA THR A 987 -5.41 -39.35 25.07
C THR A 987 -5.29 -37.86 24.73
N GLY A 988 -6.38 -37.21 24.32
CA GLY A 988 -6.38 -35.85 23.79
C GLY A 988 -5.94 -35.76 22.33
N VAL A 989 -6.00 -36.86 21.58
CA VAL A 989 -5.41 -36.95 20.22
C VAL A 989 -6.49 -37.02 19.16
N ILE A 990 -6.29 -36.30 18.05
CA ILE A 990 -7.07 -36.41 16.81
C ILE A 990 -6.10 -36.55 15.62
N SER A 991 -6.47 -37.33 14.61
CA SER A 991 -5.65 -37.51 13.41
C SER A 991 -6.52 -37.49 12.16
N ALA A 992 -6.10 -36.78 11.13
CA ALA A 992 -6.87 -36.69 9.89
C ALA A 992 -5.94 -36.59 8.67
N GLN A 993 -6.35 -37.22 7.58
CA GLN A 993 -5.76 -37.01 6.27
C GLN A 993 -6.28 -35.71 5.65
N PHE A 994 -5.39 -34.96 5.00
CA PHE A 994 -5.67 -33.73 4.28
C PHE A 994 -5.14 -33.86 2.85
N ALA A 995 -6.01 -33.67 1.86
CA ALA A 995 -5.63 -33.52 0.47
C ALA A 995 -4.72 -32.28 0.27
N PRO A 996 -4.05 -32.13 -0.89
CA PRO A 996 -3.21 -30.98 -1.14
C PRO A 996 -4.02 -29.68 -1.05
N GLY A 997 -3.59 -28.73 -0.22
CA GLY A 997 -4.25 -27.45 0.02
C GLY A 997 -5.55 -27.53 0.82
N GLU A 998 -5.95 -28.70 1.33
CA GLU A 998 -7.21 -28.85 2.07
C GLU A 998 -7.16 -28.22 3.47
N GLY A 999 -8.29 -27.62 3.87
CA GLY A 999 -8.55 -27.23 5.25
C GLY A 999 -9.72 -27.99 5.89
N LYS A 1000 -9.69 -28.11 7.22
CA LYS A 1000 -10.75 -28.68 8.06
C LYS A 1000 -11.01 -27.77 9.25
N LEU A 1001 -12.30 -27.53 9.56
CA LEU A 1001 -12.75 -26.68 10.66
C LEU A 1001 -13.27 -27.53 11.81
N TYR A 1002 -12.59 -27.50 12.94
CA TYR A 1002 -12.95 -28.22 14.16
C TYR A 1002 -13.63 -27.30 15.16
N ALA A 1003 -14.60 -27.83 15.91
CA ALA A 1003 -15.27 -27.13 16.99
C ALA A 1003 -15.05 -27.86 18.32
N LEU A 1004 -14.68 -27.09 19.34
CA LEU A 1004 -14.51 -27.58 20.72
C LEU A 1004 -15.82 -27.42 21.49
N PRO A 1005 -16.07 -28.18 22.58
CA PRO A 1005 -17.28 -28.04 23.38
C PRO A 1005 -17.37 -26.66 24.01
N SER A 1006 -18.60 -26.17 24.19
CA SER A 1006 -18.84 -24.90 24.90
C SER A 1006 -18.25 -24.94 26.31
N GLY A 1007 -17.53 -23.88 26.69
CA GLY A 1007 -16.91 -23.76 28.03
C GLY A 1007 -15.49 -24.34 28.15
N TYR A 1008 -14.92 -24.90 27.08
CA TYR A 1008 -13.48 -25.21 26.99
C TYR A 1008 -12.68 -23.94 26.70
#